data_AF-A0A101K6A4-F1
#
_entry.id   AF-A0A101K6A4-F1
#
_cell.length_a   1.000
_cell.length_b   1.000
_cell.length_c   1.000
_cell.angle_alpha   90.00
_cell.angle_beta   90.00
_cell.angle_gamma   90.00
#
_symmetry.space_group_name_H-M   'P 1'
#
loop_
_entity.id
_entity.type
_entity.pdbx_description
1 polymer ?
#
loop_
_entity_poly.entity_id
_entity_poly.type
_entity_poly.pdbx_seq_one_letter_code
_entity_poly.pdbx_strand_id
1 'polypeptide(L)'
;MAIFHLSFSNGKVGKGLAHFKYIMGEDRYSYKENEVIYEKHNMPPHISAKDFWQSADAYERANGRVYKEIRIALPNGFSKKENQDLLNKFLEKELGNDFYYSAVIHDKDSSEDEIRNVHAHIMVCPRKIDGIERDIKQFFSRYNSKNIEEGGALKDPYWNKKETLTHFRESWEETLNNALEKKNWRKVSCKSLQQQREEALEKQDLDLVDFLDREPIQINNYTLKKDKKYYNELDIADWDNYIHNKKVRDLKEELYNLLQKKKEQKIERSNILKNLKDINSAIRDFNKSDEEFKDIYSIQEDILMLEVEKKHIEQTINETDEIKDLQKLEAKIISINLLLKNKNDLLNKELEELKAGDLFEKKYKELNKRNFQNDYKRFLETQSEISKLEKGIEENKTKLENLHKIVLNILTKGEYSKILREYKNSEEQAEMLLKLEKRFSRGNNKNLYIRTKYNLEKKYKGLINSKTMELEKKKVLNNILEGKLDFKDKNNLIIETINSLQKDIANINNQIEKRELQIKSLEKVNIQVKIYDEISEGEFSKITKRFEVNEKEIDKLNEQLKNVNTFNFSLKNKIKAEIEKLEKENSSFAIKYEEIKKSITNEKFNFLKEGHLHKIENGIKTYRKEINNLKDERQHINYALRRSKDLLFKTNKSNIPSIKNFIENHNRYKANLGEVLRTNINIRWSEDELEKQMRKEMDFSI
;
A
#
# COMPACT_ATOMS: atom_id res chain seq x y z
N MET A 1 -4.86 -4.32 -26.25
CA MET A 1 -5.88 -4.76 -25.29
C MET A 1 -6.99 -5.51 -26.02
N ALA A 2 -7.47 -6.63 -25.46
CA ALA A 2 -8.59 -7.38 -26.01
C ALA A 2 -9.84 -7.13 -25.17
N ILE A 3 -10.96 -6.82 -25.82
CA ILE A 3 -12.25 -6.61 -25.16
C ILE A 3 -13.24 -7.56 -25.81
N PHE A 4 -14.07 -8.22 -24.99
CA PHE A 4 -15.17 -9.00 -25.51
C PHE A 4 -16.36 -8.09 -25.83
N HIS A 5 -16.78 -8.10 -27.10
CA HIS A 5 -18.08 -7.56 -27.49
C HIS A 5 -18.61 -8.36 -28.68
N LEU A 6 -19.84 -8.84 -28.55
CA LEU A 6 -20.65 -9.31 -29.67
C LEU A 6 -22.11 -8.92 -29.45
N SER A 7 -22.69 -8.25 -30.44
CA SER A 7 -24.09 -7.85 -30.42
C SER A 7 -24.79 -8.12 -31.74
N PHE A 8 -26.10 -8.32 -31.64
CA PHE A 8 -26.99 -8.52 -32.77
C PHE A 8 -27.95 -7.34 -32.94
N SER A 9 -28.11 -6.90 -34.18
CA SER A 9 -29.14 -5.95 -34.63
C SER A 9 -29.87 -6.51 -35.86
N ASN A 10 -31.01 -5.92 -36.20
CA ASN A 10 -31.80 -6.30 -37.37
C ASN A 10 -31.97 -5.10 -38.31
N GLY A 11 -31.74 -5.31 -39.59
CA GLY A 11 -32.10 -4.39 -40.65
C GLY A 11 -33.44 -4.73 -41.28
N LYS A 12 -34.35 -3.75 -41.36
CA LYS A 12 -35.60 -3.87 -42.11
C LYS A 12 -35.41 -3.46 -43.57
N VAL A 13 -36.40 -3.75 -44.41
CA VAL A 13 -36.47 -3.24 -45.79
C VAL A 13 -36.29 -1.72 -45.83
N GLY A 14 -35.52 -1.26 -46.83
CA GLY A 14 -35.12 0.13 -47.03
C GLY A 14 -33.87 0.54 -46.24
N LYS A 15 -33.20 -0.41 -45.57
CA LYS A 15 -31.97 -0.17 -44.82
C LYS A 15 -30.79 -0.99 -45.32
N GLY A 16 -30.98 -2.00 -46.18
CA GLY A 16 -29.92 -2.87 -46.69
C GLY A 16 -28.82 -2.10 -47.39
N LEU A 17 -29.14 -1.45 -48.51
CA LEU A 17 -28.18 -0.67 -49.29
C LEU A 17 -27.60 0.50 -48.49
N ALA A 18 -28.44 1.18 -47.70
CA ALA A 18 -28.00 2.32 -46.90
C ALA A 18 -26.99 1.91 -45.82
N HIS A 19 -27.16 0.75 -45.18
CA HIS A 19 -26.24 0.22 -44.18
C HIS A 19 -24.99 -0.37 -44.81
N PHE A 20 -25.10 -1.03 -45.97
CA PHE A 20 -23.94 -1.48 -46.74
C PHE A 20 -23.02 -0.30 -47.08
N LYS A 21 -23.58 0.77 -47.66
CA LYS A 21 -22.83 2.01 -47.94
C LYS A 21 -22.23 2.63 -46.68
N TYR A 22 -22.93 2.55 -45.55
CA TYR A 22 -22.42 3.05 -44.26
C TYR A 22 -21.19 2.27 -43.79
N ILE A 23 -21.22 0.93 -43.85
CA ILE A 23 -20.08 0.11 -43.41
C ILE A 23 -18.93 0.16 -44.41
N MET A 24 -19.20 0.39 -45.70
CA MET A 24 -18.16 0.55 -46.72
C MET A 24 -17.57 1.97 -46.78
N GLY A 25 -18.17 2.93 -46.07
CA GLY A 25 -17.76 4.33 -46.15
C GLY A 25 -18.03 4.96 -47.52
N GLU A 26 -19.12 4.57 -48.19
CA GLU A 26 -19.48 5.07 -49.53
C GLU A 26 -20.47 6.25 -49.49
N ASP A 27 -20.54 7.01 -50.59
CA ASP A 27 -21.47 8.12 -50.82
C ASP A 27 -21.43 9.17 -49.69
N ARG A 28 -22.57 9.41 -49.02
CA ARG A 28 -22.69 10.34 -47.88
C ARG A 28 -21.86 9.92 -46.65
N TYR A 29 -21.22 8.76 -46.70
CA TYR A 29 -20.37 8.20 -45.66
C TYR A 29 -18.89 8.16 -46.05
N SER A 30 -18.48 8.85 -47.13
CA SER A 30 -17.09 8.96 -47.58
C SER A 30 -16.10 9.39 -46.48
N TYR A 31 -16.56 10.15 -45.48
CA TYR A 31 -15.75 10.49 -44.30
C TYR A 31 -15.29 9.26 -43.47
N LYS A 32 -15.86 8.07 -43.73
CA LYS A 32 -15.53 6.80 -43.06
C LYS A 32 -14.68 5.87 -43.94
N GLU A 33 -14.39 6.25 -45.18
CA GLU A 33 -13.60 5.44 -46.11
C GLU A 33 -12.24 5.05 -45.49
N ASN A 34 -11.59 6.01 -44.83
CA ASN A 34 -10.32 5.79 -44.14
C ASN A 34 -10.44 4.92 -42.87
N GLU A 35 -11.65 4.65 -42.37
CA GLU A 35 -11.87 3.71 -41.27
C GLU A 35 -11.87 2.26 -41.78
N VAL A 36 -12.11 2.01 -43.07
CA VAL A 36 -12.23 0.67 -43.63
C VAL A 36 -10.84 0.08 -43.89
N ILE A 37 -10.49 -1.00 -43.18
CA ILE A 37 -9.17 -1.65 -43.31
C ILE A 37 -9.24 -3.06 -43.89
N TYR A 38 -10.44 -3.62 -44.04
CA TYR A 38 -10.68 -4.91 -44.66
C TYR A 38 -12.15 -5.10 -44.97
N GLU A 39 -12.44 -5.77 -46.08
CA GLU A 39 -13.77 -6.23 -46.46
C GLU A 39 -13.72 -7.69 -46.91
N LYS A 40 -14.80 -8.41 -46.66
CA LYS A 40 -15.05 -9.75 -47.20
C LYS A 40 -16.52 -9.90 -47.52
N HIS A 41 -16.82 -10.44 -48.70
CA HIS A 41 -18.18 -10.68 -49.13
C HIS A 41 -18.33 -12.12 -49.57
N ASN A 42 -19.39 -12.77 -49.11
CA ASN A 42 -19.88 -14.02 -49.66
C ASN A 42 -21.18 -13.73 -50.38
N MET A 43 -21.14 -13.69 -51.71
CA MET A 43 -22.25 -13.31 -52.57
C MET A 43 -22.43 -14.34 -53.69
N PRO A 44 -23.61 -14.42 -54.32
CA PRO A 44 -23.76 -15.19 -55.54
C PRO A 44 -22.75 -14.70 -56.60
N PRO A 45 -22.14 -15.59 -57.42
CA PRO A 45 -21.10 -15.19 -58.38
C PRO A 45 -21.52 -14.13 -59.40
N HIS A 46 -22.82 -14.01 -59.68
CA HIS A 46 -23.40 -13.16 -60.72
C HIS A 46 -23.87 -11.78 -60.21
N ILE A 47 -23.70 -11.46 -58.92
CA ILE A 47 -24.17 -10.19 -58.35
C ILE A 47 -23.14 -9.58 -57.40
N SER A 48 -22.94 -8.27 -57.50
CA SER A 48 -22.07 -7.55 -56.55
C SER A 48 -22.72 -7.48 -55.17
N ALA A 49 -21.92 -7.29 -54.11
CA ALA A 49 -22.46 -7.11 -52.76
C ALA A 49 -23.43 -5.91 -52.68
N LYS A 50 -23.09 -4.80 -53.34
CA LYS A 50 -23.92 -3.60 -53.41
C LYS A 50 -25.28 -3.88 -54.04
N ASP A 51 -25.27 -4.54 -55.21
CA ASP A 51 -26.49 -4.87 -55.94
C ASP A 51 -27.32 -5.92 -55.22
N PHE A 52 -26.68 -6.84 -54.49
CA PHE A 52 -27.36 -7.82 -53.64
C PHE A 52 -28.16 -7.12 -52.54
N TRP A 53 -27.55 -6.20 -51.79
CA TRP A 53 -28.24 -5.46 -50.73
C TRP A 53 -29.32 -4.50 -51.27
N GLN A 54 -29.11 -3.92 -52.46
CA GLN A 54 -30.15 -3.15 -53.16
C GLN A 54 -31.33 -4.04 -53.55
N SER A 55 -31.06 -5.22 -54.10
CA SER A 55 -32.09 -6.20 -54.47
C SER A 55 -32.85 -6.70 -53.25
N ALA A 56 -32.16 -6.87 -52.13
CA ALA A 56 -32.77 -7.28 -50.87
C ALA A 56 -33.76 -6.21 -50.34
N ASP A 57 -33.46 -4.92 -50.52
CA ASP A 57 -34.41 -3.84 -50.23
C ASP A 57 -35.56 -3.76 -51.24
N ALA A 58 -35.33 -4.12 -52.51
CA ALA A 58 -36.33 -4.05 -53.57
C ALA A 58 -37.34 -5.20 -53.55
N TYR A 59 -36.90 -6.42 -53.22
CA TYR A 59 -37.67 -7.65 -53.44
C TYR A 59 -38.10 -8.36 -52.15
N GLU A 60 -37.53 -8.01 -51.01
CA GLU A 60 -38.02 -8.52 -49.72
C GLU A 60 -39.36 -7.84 -49.35
N ARG A 61 -40.24 -8.54 -48.63
CA ARG A 61 -41.55 -7.98 -48.24
C ARG A 61 -41.40 -6.71 -47.40
N ALA A 62 -42.33 -5.76 -47.49
CA ALA A 62 -42.25 -4.45 -46.81
C ALA A 62 -41.89 -4.48 -45.30
N ASN A 63 -42.38 -5.48 -44.56
CA ASN A 63 -42.07 -5.68 -43.12
C ASN A 63 -40.99 -6.76 -42.88
N GLY A 64 -40.23 -7.09 -43.92
CA GLY A 64 -39.20 -8.11 -43.92
C GLY A 64 -37.91 -7.62 -43.26
N ARG A 65 -37.14 -8.60 -42.79
CA ARG A 65 -35.78 -8.38 -42.31
C ARG A 65 -34.84 -8.70 -43.46
N VAL A 66 -34.07 -7.70 -43.88
CA VAL A 66 -33.13 -7.78 -44.99
C VAL A 66 -31.82 -8.38 -44.53
N TYR A 67 -31.33 -7.96 -43.37
CA TYR A 67 -30.11 -8.49 -42.77
C TYR A 67 -30.22 -8.64 -41.25
N LYS A 68 -29.43 -9.58 -40.73
CA LYS A 68 -28.97 -9.62 -39.35
C LYS A 68 -27.62 -8.91 -39.33
N GLU A 69 -27.44 -7.95 -38.43
CA GLU A 69 -26.12 -7.36 -38.21
C GLU A 69 -25.49 -7.98 -36.98
N ILE A 70 -24.25 -8.43 -37.15
CA ILE A 70 -23.38 -8.87 -36.07
C ILE A 70 -22.27 -7.84 -35.96
N ARG A 71 -22.10 -7.28 -34.77
CA ARG A 71 -21.00 -6.36 -34.46
C ARG A 71 -20.09 -7.01 -33.44
N ILE A 72 -18.81 -7.11 -33.77
CA ILE A 72 -17.79 -7.68 -32.89
C ILE A 72 -16.67 -6.68 -32.65
N ALA A 73 -16.15 -6.64 -31.42
CA ALA A 73 -14.90 -5.94 -31.14
C ALA A 73 -13.71 -6.83 -31.50
N LEU A 74 -12.68 -6.23 -32.10
CA LEU A 74 -11.43 -6.90 -32.45
C LEU A 74 -10.29 -6.35 -31.59
N PRO A 75 -9.27 -7.15 -31.25
CA PRO A 75 -8.14 -6.67 -30.46
C PRO A 75 -7.38 -5.56 -31.18
N ASN A 76 -7.25 -4.40 -30.53
CA ASN A 76 -6.53 -3.25 -31.11
C ASN A 76 -5.01 -3.45 -31.18
N GLY A 77 -4.46 -4.39 -30.39
CA GLY A 77 -3.03 -4.72 -30.42
C GLY A 77 -2.68 -5.81 -31.44
N PHE A 78 -3.66 -6.34 -32.17
CA PHE A 78 -3.40 -7.23 -33.30
C PHE A 78 -3.10 -6.40 -34.55
N SER A 79 -2.18 -6.90 -35.37
CA SER A 79 -1.96 -6.34 -36.70
C SER A 79 -3.24 -6.45 -37.55
N LYS A 80 -3.33 -5.63 -38.59
CA LYS A 80 -4.46 -5.67 -39.54
C LYS A 80 -4.67 -7.10 -40.07
N LYS A 81 -3.59 -7.79 -40.44
CA LYS A 81 -3.64 -9.16 -40.96
C LYS A 81 -4.15 -10.17 -39.91
N GLU A 82 -3.70 -10.07 -38.66
CA GLU A 82 -4.19 -10.95 -37.58
C GLU A 82 -5.68 -10.76 -37.33
N ASN A 83 -6.17 -9.51 -37.34
CA ASN A 83 -7.59 -9.20 -37.21
C ASN A 83 -8.41 -9.69 -38.41
N GLN A 84 -7.87 -9.60 -39.63
CA GLN A 84 -8.48 -10.18 -40.84
C GLN A 84 -8.61 -11.70 -40.71
N ASP A 85 -7.54 -12.38 -40.33
CA ASP A 85 -7.53 -13.84 -40.20
C ASP A 85 -8.44 -14.32 -39.07
N LEU A 86 -8.53 -13.56 -37.98
CA LEU A 86 -9.45 -13.83 -36.88
C LEU A 86 -10.91 -13.70 -37.32
N LEU A 87 -11.27 -12.60 -38.00
CA LEU A 87 -12.61 -12.41 -38.56
C LEU A 87 -12.93 -13.51 -39.58
N ASN A 88 -12.00 -13.84 -40.48
CA ASN A 88 -12.20 -14.87 -41.50
C ASN A 88 -12.48 -16.24 -40.90
N LYS A 89 -11.75 -16.63 -39.84
CA LYS A 89 -12.02 -17.87 -39.11
C LYS A 89 -13.40 -17.89 -38.48
N PHE A 90 -13.81 -16.79 -37.88
CA PHE A 90 -15.14 -16.68 -37.29
C PHE A 90 -16.26 -16.76 -38.34
N LEU A 91 -16.10 -16.05 -39.46
CA LEU A 91 -17.03 -16.09 -40.59
C LEU A 91 -17.13 -17.51 -41.18
N GLU A 92 -16.01 -18.19 -41.36
CA GLU A 92 -15.99 -19.56 -41.89
C GLU A 92 -16.68 -20.54 -40.93
N LYS A 93 -16.40 -20.44 -39.63
CA LYS A 93 -16.98 -21.30 -38.59
C LYS A 93 -18.49 -21.12 -38.46
N GLU A 94 -18.96 -19.88 -38.42
CA GLU A 94 -20.36 -19.57 -38.08
C GLU A 94 -21.28 -19.44 -39.29
N LEU A 95 -20.77 -18.95 -40.41
CA LEU A 95 -21.57 -18.68 -41.61
C LEU A 95 -21.18 -19.59 -42.77
N GLY A 96 -19.88 -19.89 -42.92
CA GLY A 96 -19.34 -20.68 -44.02
C GLY A 96 -19.91 -20.25 -45.36
N ASN A 97 -20.39 -21.23 -46.12
CA ASN A 97 -21.12 -21.05 -47.38
C ASN A 97 -22.64 -21.23 -47.22
N ASP A 98 -23.16 -21.24 -45.99
CA ASP A 98 -24.59 -21.42 -45.70
C ASP A 98 -25.39 -20.12 -45.84
N PHE A 99 -24.73 -18.96 -45.79
CA PHE A 99 -25.37 -17.64 -45.86
C PHE A 99 -24.58 -16.64 -46.70
N TYR A 100 -25.30 -15.77 -47.42
CA TYR A 100 -24.71 -14.59 -48.03
C TYR A 100 -24.47 -13.50 -47.01
N TYR A 101 -23.30 -12.87 -47.04
CA TYR A 101 -22.92 -11.85 -46.08
C TYR A 101 -21.92 -10.83 -46.64
N SER A 102 -21.90 -9.65 -46.02
CA SER A 102 -20.84 -8.65 -46.17
C SER A 102 -20.26 -8.33 -44.81
N ALA A 103 -18.95 -8.50 -44.67
CA ALA A 103 -18.20 -8.18 -43.47
C ALA A 103 -17.18 -7.08 -43.75
N VAL A 104 -17.07 -6.11 -42.85
CA VAL A 104 -16.12 -5.00 -42.95
C VAL A 104 -15.47 -4.76 -41.59
N ILE A 105 -14.15 -4.59 -41.56
CA ILE A 105 -13.42 -4.15 -40.37
C ILE A 105 -13.21 -2.64 -40.43
N HIS A 106 -13.66 -1.97 -39.37
CA HIS A 106 -13.40 -0.57 -39.10
C HIS A 106 -12.27 -0.42 -38.09
N ASP A 107 -11.38 0.53 -38.36
CA ASP A 107 -10.33 1.01 -37.47
C ASP A 107 -10.49 2.53 -37.34
N LYS A 108 -10.99 2.97 -36.18
CA LYS A 108 -11.24 4.38 -35.87
C LYS A 108 -10.75 4.74 -34.48
N ASP A 109 -10.66 6.03 -34.19
CA ASP A 109 -10.34 6.50 -32.85
C ASP A 109 -11.41 6.05 -31.84
N SER A 110 -10.95 5.62 -30.67
CA SER A 110 -11.84 5.33 -29.54
C SER A 110 -12.18 6.63 -28.78
N SER A 111 -13.01 6.51 -27.74
CA SER A 111 -13.24 7.63 -26.80
C SER A 111 -12.07 7.91 -25.86
N GLU A 112 -11.05 7.05 -25.88
CA GLU A 112 -9.80 7.22 -25.16
C GLU A 112 -8.71 7.60 -26.16
N ASP A 113 -7.92 8.61 -25.80
CA ASP A 113 -6.82 9.10 -26.62
C ASP A 113 -5.82 7.94 -26.88
N GLU A 114 -5.25 7.93 -28.09
CA GLU A 114 -4.24 6.93 -28.52
C GLU A 114 -4.72 5.48 -28.58
N ILE A 115 -5.99 5.20 -28.26
CA ILE A 115 -6.59 3.87 -28.34
C ILE A 115 -7.47 3.79 -29.58
N ARG A 116 -7.17 2.79 -30.42
CA ARG A 116 -7.98 2.46 -31.61
C ARG A 116 -9.13 1.53 -31.24
N ASN A 117 -10.31 1.81 -31.77
CA ASN A 117 -11.50 0.98 -31.68
C ASN A 117 -11.65 0.14 -32.96
N VAL A 118 -10.95 -1.00 -33.00
CA VAL A 118 -11.05 -1.94 -34.11
C VAL A 118 -12.27 -2.83 -33.91
N HIS A 119 -13.19 -2.85 -34.87
CA HIS A 119 -14.42 -3.62 -34.79
C HIS A 119 -14.87 -4.07 -36.17
N ALA A 120 -15.65 -5.15 -36.25
CA ALA A 120 -16.22 -5.60 -37.50
C ALA A 120 -17.74 -5.47 -37.51
N HIS A 121 -18.27 -5.00 -38.64
CA HIS A 121 -19.68 -5.07 -39.00
C HIS A 121 -19.88 -6.23 -39.96
N ILE A 122 -20.80 -7.13 -39.64
CA ILE A 122 -21.13 -8.29 -40.49
C ILE A 122 -22.63 -8.24 -40.77
N MET A 123 -23.00 -7.96 -42.00
CA MET A 123 -24.36 -8.03 -42.51
C MET A 123 -24.60 -9.44 -43.06
N VAL A 124 -25.51 -10.18 -42.45
CA VAL A 124 -25.85 -11.56 -42.86
C VAL A 124 -27.27 -11.57 -43.41
N CYS A 125 -27.46 -12.12 -44.60
CA CYS A 125 -28.78 -12.42 -45.14
C CYS A 125 -29.35 -13.62 -44.35
N PRO A 126 -30.51 -13.50 -43.67
CA PRO A 126 -31.04 -14.59 -42.85
C PRO A 126 -31.68 -15.71 -43.69
N ARG A 127 -31.50 -15.72 -45.02
CA ARG A 127 -31.96 -16.77 -45.93
C ARG A 127 -30.83 -17.77 -46.14
N LYS A 128 -31.12 -19.06 -45.94
CA LYS A 128 -30.13 -20.12 -46.07
C LYS A 128 -29.89 -20.44 -47.55
N ILE A 129 -28.62 -20.62 -47.91
CA ILE A 129 -28.20 -21.11 -49.23
C ILE A 129 -28.48 -22.62 -49.25
N ASP A 130 -29.35 -23.04 -50.17
CA ASP A 130 -29.85 -24.41 -50.28
C ASP A 130 -29.37 -25.12 -51.56
N GLY A 131 -28.47 -24.49 -52.32
CA GLY A 131 -27.92 -25.03 -53.57
C GLY A 131 -28.86 -24.94 -54.78
N ILE A 132 -30.06 -24.37 -54.62
CA ILE A 132 -31.02 -24.19 -55.72
C ILE A 132 -30.73 -22.85 -56.41
N GLU A 133 -30.48 -22.92 -57.71
CA GLU A 133 -30.26 -21.76 -58.55
C GLU A 133 -31.55 -20.93 -58.66
N ARG A 134 -31.46 -19.64 -58.31
CA ARG A 134 -32.57 -18.69 -58.36
C ARG A 134 -32.04 -17.36 -58.86
N ASP A 135 -32.84 -16.65 -59.65
CA ASP A 135 -32.58 -15.24 -59.87
C ASP A 135 -32.76 -14.45 -58.55
N ILE A 136 -32.18 -13.25 -58.48
CA ILE A 136 -32.16 -12.46 -57.24
C ILE A 136 -33.57 -12.08 -56.76
N LYS A 137 -34.52 -11.87 -57.67
CA LYS A 137 -35.90 -11.52 -57.34
C LYS A 137 -36.63 -12.71 -56.74
N GLN A 138 -36.45 -13.89 -57.33
CA GLN A 138 -36.98 -15.15 -56.84
C GLN A 138 -36.36 -15.49 -55.48
N PHE A 139 -35.05 -15.33 -55.29
CA PHE A 139 -34.37 -15.58 -54.02
C PHE A 139 -35.03 -14.87 -52.82
N PHE A 140 -35.42 -13.60 -52.99
CA PHE A 140 -36.10 -12.81 -51.96
C PHE A 140 -37.62 -12.98 -51.91
N SER A 141 -38.21 -13.77 -52.82
CA SER A 141 -39.64 -14.07 -52.78
C SER A 141 -40.01 -14.95 -51.56
N ARG A 142 -41.30 -15.24 -51.38
CA ARG A 142 -41.76 -16.07 -50.27
C ARG A 142 -41.31 -17.53 -50.49
N TYR A 143 -40.82 -18.17 -49.44
CA TYR A 143 -40.52 -19.60 -49.48
C TYR A 143 -41.79 -20.43 -49.71
N ASN A 144 -41.71 -21.38 -50.64
CA ASN A 144 -42.79 -22.31 -50.96
C ASN A 144 -42.42 -23.72 -50.47
N SER A 145 -43.01 -24.15 -49.36
CA SER A 145 -42.70 -25.46 -48.76
C SER A 145 -43.22 -26.65 -49.56
N LYS A 146 -44.14 -26.44 -50.52
CA LYS A 146 -44.69 -27.50 -51.38
C LYS A 146 -43.84 -27.71 -52.63
N ASN A 147 -43.27 -26.63 -53.16
CA ASN A 147 -42.34 -26.68 -54.29
C ASN A 147 -41.22 -25.64 -54.07
N ILE A 148 -40.09 -26.11 -53.53
CA ILE A 148 -38.99 -25.26 -53.05
C ILE A 148 -38.24 -24.52 -54.18
N GLU A 149 -38.30 -25.06 -55.39
CA GLU A 149 -37.67 -24.50 -56.59
C GLU A 149 -38.49 -23.34 -57.18
N GLU A 150 -39.80 -23.30 -56.94
CA GLU A 150 -40.69 -22.23 -57.40
C GLU A 150 -40.80 -21.07 -56.41
N GLY A 151 -40.27 -21.22 -55.19
CA GLY A 151 -40.27 -20.21 -54.14
C GLY A 151 -38.90 -19.54 -53.93
N GLY A 152 -38.86 -18.56 -53.04
CA GLY A 152 -37.60 -17.94 -52.60
C GLY A 152 -36.90 -18.76 -51.51
N ALA A 153 -35.64 -18.44 -51.23
CA ALA A 153 -34.83 -19.17 -50.26
C ALA A 153 -35.42 -19.09 -48.83
N LEU A 154 -35.38 -20.18 -48.07
CA LEU A 154 -35.96 -20.23 -46.72
C LEU A 154 -35.25 -19.24 -45.78
N LYS A 155 -36.01 -18.38 -45.10
CA LYS A 155 -35.49 -17.62 -43.94
C LYS A 155 -35.31 -18.58 -42.78
N ASP A 156 -34.08 -18.73 -42.32
CA ASP A 156 -33.76 -19.67 -41.26
C ASP A 156 -34.32 -19.18 -39.90
N PRO A 157 -35.24 -19.92 -39.25
CA PRO A 157 -35.75 -19.58 -37.92
C PRO A 157 -34.67 -19.47 -36.85
N TYR A 158 -33.49 -20.08 -37.08
CA TYR A 158 -32.30 -19.96 -36.25
C TYR A 158 -32.02 -18.51 -35.84
N TRP A 159 -32.14 -17.55 -36.76
CA TRP A 159 -31.84 -16.13 -36.50
C TRP A 159 -32.80 -15.40 -35.53
N ASN A 160 -33.89 -16.06 -35.13
CA ASN A 160 -34.91 -15.54 -34.22
C ASN A 160 -34.83 -16.10 -32.80
N LYS A 161 -34.05 -17.18 -32.60
CA LYS A 161 -33.84 -17.81 -31.29
C LYS A 161 -32.92 -16.96 -30.42
N LYS A 162 -33.15 -16.93 -29.11
CA LYS A 162 -32.25 -16.23 -28.16
C LYS A 162 -30.92 -16.97 -28.04
N GLU A 163 -31.00 -18.29 -28.08
CA GLU A 163 -29.91 -19.26 -28.01
C GLU A 163 -28.88 -18.99 -29.11
N THR A 164 -29.31 -18.50 -30.27
CA THR A 164 -28.41 -18.14 -31.37
C THR A 164 -27.46 -17.00 -31.02
N LEU A 165 -27.91 -15.99 -30.26
CA LEU A 165 -27.00 -14.95 -29.79
C LEU A 165 -26.00 -15.51 -28.77
N THR A 166 -26.45 -16.38 -27.87
CA THR A 166 -25.58 -17.04 -26.89
C THR A 166 -24.53 -17.90 -27.59
N HIS A 167 -24.93 -18.71 -28.57
CA HIS A 167 -24.02 -19.53 -29.38
C HIS A 167 -22.95 -18.68 -30.09
N PHE A 168 -23.35 -17.60 -30.77
CA PHE A 168 -22.39 -16.72 -31.44
C PHE A 168 -21.43 -16.06 -30.46
N ARG A 169 -21.89 -15.70 -29.25
CA ARG A 169 -21.04 -15.14 -28.20
C ARG A 169 -20.02 -16.15 -27.69
N GLU A 170 -20.44 -17.38 -27.42
CA GLU A 170 -19.57 -18.47 -26.98
C GLU A 170 -18.56 -18.85 -28.08
N SER A 171 -19.03 -18.95 -29.32
CA SER A 171 -18.16 -19.24 -30.46
C SER A 171 -17.16 -18.12 -30.74
N TRP A 172 -17.58 -16.87 -30.59
CA TRP A 172 -16.67 -15.72 -30.69
C TRP A 172 -15.66 -15.70 -29.55
N GLU A 173 -16.10 -15.95 -28.32
CA GLU A 173 -15.21 -16.08 -27.15
C GLU A 173 -14.15 -17.14 -27.40
N GLU A 174 -14.54 -18.33 -27.85
CA GLU A 174 -13.63 -19.43 -28.16
C GLU A 174 -12.63 -19.04 -29.27
N THR A 175 -13.14 -18.48 -30.37
CA THR A 175 -12.33 -18.09 -31.54
C THR A 175 -11.30 -17.01 -31.15
N LEU A 176 -11.73 -16.03 -30.36
CA LEU A 176 -10.89 -14.95 -29.86
C LEU A 176 -9.87 -15.49 -28.85
N ASN A 177 -10.28 -16.29 -27.87
CA ASN A 177 -9.39 -16.85 -26.85
C ASN A 177 -8.30 -17.76 -27.43
N ASN A 178 -8.62 -18.55 -28.45
CA ASN A 178 -7.64 -19.36 -29.18
C ASN A 178 -6.56 -18.50 -29.86
N ALA A 179 -6.90 -17.28 -30.28
CA ALA A 179 -5.93 -16.34 -30.85
C ALA A 179 -5.15 -15.59 -29.76
N LEU A 180 -5.80 -15.22 -28.65
CA LEU A 180 -5.16 -14.57 -27.50
C LEU A 180 -4.13 -15.48 -26.83
N GLU A 181 -4.44 -16.76 -26.69
CA GLU A 181 -3.56 -17.77 -26.09
C GLU A 181 -2.24 -17.91 -26.86
N LYS A 182 -2.26 -17.82 -28.20
CA LYS A 182 -1.04 -17.83 -29.03
C LYS A 182 -0.12 -16.63 -28.79
N LYS A 183 -0.66 -15.53 -28.25
CA LYS A 183 0.08 -14.33 -27.87
C LYS A 183 0.39 -14.28 -26.37
N ASN A 184 0.03 -15.33 -25.62
CA ASN A 184 0.03 -15.34 -24.15
C ASN A 184 -0.75 -14.15 -23.56
N TRP A 185 -1.84 -13.75 -24.22
CA TRP A 185 -2.72 -12.69 -23.74
C TRP A 185 -3.86 -13.26 -22.91
N ARG A 186 -4.34 -12.47 -21.95
CA ARG A 186 -5.44 -12.87 -21.08
C ARG A 186 -6.68 -13.20 -21.89
N LYS A 187 -7.30 -14.35 -21.58
CA LYS A 187 -8.59 -14.75 -22.14
C LYS A 187 -9.70 -13.79 -21.72
N VAL A 188 -10.69 -13.63 -22.58
CA VAL A 188 -11.91 -12.86 -22.34
C VAL A 188 -13.10 -13.81 -22.14
N SER A 189 -14.22 -13.31 -21.63
CA SER A 189 -15.43 -14.12 -21.52
C SER A 189 -16.72 -13.31 -21.78
N CYS A 190 -17.71 -14.00 -22.34
CA CYS A 190 -19.08 -13.55 -22.56
C CYS A 190 -19.99 -13.79 -21.36
N LYS A 191 -19.53 -14.56 -20.36
CA LYS A 191 -20.26 -14.87 -19.13
C LYS A 191 -20.38 -13.65 -18.24
N SER A 192 -21.34 -13.67 -17.30
CA SER A 192 -21.46 -12.61 -16.30
C SER A 192 -20.22 -12.57 -15.39
N LEU A 193 -19.93 -11.41 -14.78
CA LEU A 193 -18.83 -11.31 -13.81
C LEU A 193 -19.02 -12.30 -12.66
N GLN A 194 -20.26 -12.48 -12.18
CA GLN A 194 -20.59 -13.45 -11.14
C GLN A 194 -20.19 -14.88 -11.54
N GLN A 195 -20.61 -15.33 -12.72
CA GLN A 195 -20.29 -16.69 -13.17
C GLN A 195 -18.79 -16.87 -13.38
N GLN A 196 -18.10 -15.85 -13.92
CA GLN A 196 -16.63 -15.88 -14.03
C GLN A 196 -15.96 -16.00 -12.66
N ARG A 197 -16.51 -15.36 -11.61
CA ARG A 197 -15.98 -15.46 -10.23
C ARG A 197 -16.15 -16.84 -9.66
N GLU A 198 -17.32 -17.45 -9.85
CA GLU A 198 -17.60 -18.81 -9.40
C GLU A 198 -16.61 -19.80 -10.04
N GLU A 199 -16.39 -19.70 -11.35
CA GLU A 199 -15.39 -20.51 -12.07
C GLU A 199 -13.94 -20.24 -11.64
N ALA A 200 -13.60 -18.99 -11.33
CA ALA A 200 -12.28 -18.64 -10.80
C ALA A 200 -12.05 -19.22 -9.40
N LEU A 201 -13.09 -19.21 -8.56
CA LEU A 201 -13.05 -19.76 -7.20
C LEU A 201 -12.91 -21.28 -7.21
N GLU A 202 -13.64 -21.97 -8.10
CA GLU A 202 -13.50 -23.42 -8.33
C GLU A 202 -12.07 -23.80 -8.73
N LYS A 203 -11.43 -22.95 -9.55
CA LYS A 203 -10.03 -23.10 -9.97
C LYS A 203 -9.01 -22.61 -8.92
N GLN A 204 -9.48 -22.11 -7.78
CA GLN A 204 -8.66 -21.50 -6.72
C GLN A 204 -7.79 -20.32 -7.20
N ASP A 205 -8.19 -19.63 -8.27
CA ASP A 205 -7.51 -18.43 -8.76
C ASP A 205 -8.03 -17.19 -8.01
N LEU A 206 -7.54 -17.02 -6.78
CA LEU A 206 -7.97 -15.95 -5.88
C LEU A 206 -7.70 -14.54 -6.45
N ASP A 207 -6.64 -14.37 -7.23
CA ASP A 207 -6.32 -13.09 -7.87
C ASP A 207 -7.39 -12.73 -8.91
N LEU A 208 -7.85 -13.74 -9.67
CA LEU A 208 -8.92 -13.55 -10.64
C LEU A 208 -10.28 -13.32 -9.94
N VAL A 209 -10.52 -13.98 -8.81
CA VAL A 209 -11.72 -13.73 -7.97
C VAL A 209 -11.76 -12.28 -7.51
N ASP A 210 -10.65 -11.73 -7.01
CA ASP A 210 -10.59 -10.31 -6.62
C ASP A 210 -10.78 -9.39 -7.83
N PHE A 211 -10.08 -9.64 -8.94
CA PHE A 211 -10.21 -8.84 -10.16
C PHE A 211 -11.67 -8.73 -10.64
N LEU A 212 -12.40 -9.83 -10.55
CA LEU A 212 -13.80 -9.92 -10.98
C LEU A 212 -14.78 -9.41 -9.92
N ASP A 213 -14.36 -9.20 -8.67
CA ASP A 213 -15.17 -8.62 -7.59
C ASP A 213 -15.35 -7.11 -7.79
N ARG A 214 -16.25 -6.78 -8.71
CA ARG A 214 -16.61 -5.40 -9.06
C ARG A 214 -17.96 -5.36 -9.74
N GLU A 215 -18.57 -4.18 -9.72
CA GLU A 215 -19.77 -3.90 -10.49
C GLU A 215 -19.49 -3.90 -12.00
N PRO A 216 -20.45 -4.33 -12.83
CA PRO A 216 -20.34 -4.23 -14.27
C PRO A 216 -20.35 -2.76 -14.71
N ILE A 217 -19.61 -2.48 -15.78
CA ILE A 217 -19.60 -1.15 -16.40
C ILE A 217 -20.86 -1.06 -17.26
N GLN A 218 -21.89 -0.39 -16.76
CA GLN A 218 -23.15 -0.18 -17.46
C GLN A 218 -23.48 1.31 -17.48
N ILE A 219 -24.08 1.74 -18.59
CA ILE A 219 -24.67 3.06 -18.75
C ILE A 219 -25.84 2.94 -19.70
N ASN A 220 -26.90 3.73 -19.49
CA ASN A 220 -28.02 3.75 -20.41
C ASN A 220 -27.57 4.34 -21.77
N ASN A 221 -27.91 3.67 -22.87
CA ASN A 221 -27.65 4.16 -24.22
C ASN A 221 -28.23 5.57 -24.48
N TYR A 222 -29.35 5.90 -23.84
CA TYR A 222 -29.93 7.23 -23.93
C TYR A 222 -29.02 8.28 -23.28
N THR A 223 -28.60 8.05 -22.04
CA THR A 223 -27.70 8.93 -21.29
C THR A 223 -26.35 9.08 -21.99
N LEU A 224 -25.81 7.98 -22.55
CA LEU A 224 -24.56 8.00 -23.32
C LEU A 224 -24.62 8.88 -24.58
N LYS A 225 -25.78 8.95 -25.25
CA LYS A 225 -25.99 9.74 -26.48
C LYS A 225 -26.49 11.15 -26.24
N LYS A 226 -26.97 11.43 -25.02
CA LYS A 226 -27.54 12.72 -24.66
C LYS A 226 -26.43 13.75 -24.49
N ASP A 227 -26.65 14.97 -24.97
CA ASP A 227 -25.74 16.09 -24.75
C ASP A 227 -25.71 16.43 -23.25
N LYS A 228 -24.50 16.51 -22.67
CA LYS A 228 -24.24 16.72 -21.24
C LYS A 228 -24.96 17.95 -20.69
N LYS A 229 -25.18 18.99 -21.51
CA LYS A 229 -25.88 20.21 -21.08
C LYS A 229 -27.35 19.98 -20.69
N TYR A 230 -27.93 18.85 -21.08
CA TYR A 230 -29.32 18.49 -20.77
C TYR A 230 -29.42 17.41 -19.70
N TYR A 231 -28.33 17.02 -19.04
CA TYR A 231 -28.36 15.99 -18.00
C TYR A 231 -29.24 16.43 -16.82
N ASN A 232 -30.12 15.54 -16.38
CA ASN A 232 -30.79 15.67 -15.10
C ASN A 232 -29.98 14.95 -14.00
N GLU A 233 -30.44 15.01 -12.75
CA GLU A 233 -29.74 14.38 -11.62
C GLU A 233 -29.53 12.86 -11.81
N LEU A 234 -30.49 12.17 -12.42
CA LEU A 234 -30.40 10.74 -12.71
C LEU A 234 -29.35 10.45 -13.81
N ASP A 235 -29.29 11.28 -14.86
CA ASP A 235 -28.29 11.17 -15.92
C ASP A 235 -26.88 11.40 -15.35
N ILE A 236 -26.72 12.37 -14.44
CA ILE A 236 -25.44 12.64 -13.76
C ILE A 236 -25.03 11.44 -12.91
N ALA A 237 -25.95 10.88 -12.12
CA ALA A 237 -25.68 9.71 -11.29
C ALA A 237 -25.31 8.47 -12.12
N ASP A 238 -26.00 8.22 -13.24
CA ASP A 238 -25.70 7.13 -14.17
C ASP A 238 -24.29 7.33 -14.78
N TRP A 239 -23.94 8.57 -15.15
CA TRP A 239 -22.61 8.90 -15.68
C TRP A 239 -21.50 8.74 -14.63
N ASP A 240 -21.72 9.20 -13.40
CA ASP A 240 -20.78 9.07 -12.28
C ASP A 240 -20.51 7.60 -11.97
N ASN A 241 -21.55 6.77 -11.92
CA ASN A 241 -21.44 5.32 -11.70
C ASN A 241 -20.67 4.64 -12.84
N TYR A 242 -20.97 5.00 -14.09
CA TYR A 242 -20.25 4.49 -15.26
C TYR A 242 -18.74 4.79 -15.18
N ILE A 243 -18.36 6.04 -14.87
CA ILE A 243 -16.95 6.44 -14.74
C ILE A 243 -16.28 5.77 -13.56
N HIS A 244 -16.98 5.64 -12.43
CA HIS A 244 -16.46 4.96 -11.26
C HIS A 244 -16.17 3.48 -11.55
N ASN A 245 -17.16 2.74 -12.07
CA ASN A 245 -17.01 1.31 -12.38
C ASN A 245 -15.91 1.08 -13.42
N LYS A 246 -15.78 2.00 -14.39
CA LYS A 246 -14.68 1.98 -15.36
C LYS A 246 -13.32 2.11 -14.68
N LYS A 247 -13.14 3.11 -13.80
CA LYS A 247 -11.89 3.31 -13.04
C LYS A 247 -11.56 2.12 -12.13
N VAL A 248 -12.55 1.57 -11.44
CA VAL A 248 -12.35 0.38 -10.58
C VAL A 248 -11.89 -0.81 -11.41
N ARG A 249 -12.50 -1.04 -12.58
CA ARG A 249 -12.08 -2.09 -13.51
C ARG A 249 -10.64 -1.88 -13.99
N ASP A 250 -10.29 -0.66 -14.41
CA ASP A 250 -8.94 -0.34 -14.93
C ASP A 250 -7.87 -0.59 -13.85
N LEU A 251 -8.10 -0.13 -12.61
CA LEU A 251 -7.17 -0.34 -11.49
C LEU A 251 -7.06 -1.82 -11.08
N LYS A 252 -8.18 -2.54 -11.04
CA LYS A 252 -8.15 -3.99 -10.75
C LYS A 252 -7.45 -4.76 -11.88
N GLU A 253 -7.61 -4.35 -13.14
CA GLU A 253 -6.91 -4.94 -14.28
C GLU A 253 -5.39 -4.74 -14.19
N GLU A 254 -4.96 -3.54 -13.84
CA GLU A 254 -3.55 -3.22 -13.58
C GLU A 254 -2.99 -4.05 -12.41
N LEU A 255 -3.74 -4.14 -11.29
CA LEU A 255 -3.35 -4.94 -10.13
C LEU A 255 -3.20 -6.42 -10.48
N TYR A 256 -4.18 -6.99 -11.18
CA TYR A 256 -4.14 -8.37 -11.63
C TYR A 256 -2.92 -8.67 -12.51
N ASN A 257 -2.64 -7.80 -13.49
CA ASN A 257 -1.49 -7.97 -14.39
C ASN A 257 -0.15 -7.91 -13.63
N LEU A 258 -0.02 -7.04 -12.64
CA LEU A 258 1.17 -6.98 -11.77
C LEU A 258 1.34 -8.26 -10.94
N LEU A 259 0.24 -8.81 -10.40
CA LEU A 259 0.27 -10.07 -9.65
C LEU A 259 0.68 -11.26 -10.53
N GLN A 260 0.19 -11.35 -11.77
CA GLN A 260 0.59 -12.40 -12.70
C GLN A 260 2.07 -12.30 -13.07
N LYS A 261 2.56 -11.09 -13.39
CA LYS A 261 3.99 -10.86 -13.68
C LYS A 261 4.90 -11.28 -12.52
N LYS A 262 4.49 -11.01 -11.28
CA LYS A 262 5.21 -11.44 -10.08
C LYS A 262 5.25 -12.97 -9.93
N LYS A 263 4.14 -13.66 -10.25
CA LYS A 263 4.09 -15.14 -10.24
C LYS A 263 5.02 -15.74 -11.28
N GLU A 264 5.02 -15.22 -12.51
CA GLU A 264 5.91 -15.66 -13.59
C GLU A 264 7.39 -15.51 -13.21
N GLN A 265 7.78 -14.34 -12.71
CA GLN A 265 9.15 -14.10 -12.24
C GLN A 265 9.54 -15.03 -11.09
N LYS A 266 8.63 -15.34 -10.17
CA LYS A 266 8.89 -16.28 -9.07
C LYS A 266 9.14 -17.71 -9.59
N ILE A 267 8.38 -18.15 -10.59
CA ILE A 267 8.57 -19.44 -11.24
C ILE A 267 9.92 -19.49 -11.96
N GLU A 268 10.25 -18.45 -12.74
CA GLU A 268 11.52 -18.34 -13.44
C GLU A 268 12.71 -18.40 -12.47
N ARG A 269 12.64 -17.67 -11.35
CA ARG A 269 13.66 -17.70 -10.28
C ARG A 269 13.79 -19.09 -9.65
N SER A 270 12.67 -19.78 -9.41
CA SER A 270 12.69 -21.14 -8.87
C SER A 270 13.37 -22.12 -9.84
N ASN A 271 13.15 -21.97 -11.14
CA ASN A 271 13.79 -22.81 -12.17
C ASN A 271 15.29 -22.55 -12.26
N ILE A 272 15.72 -21.28 -12.19
CA ILE A 272 17.14 -20.91 -12.16
C ILE A 272 17.82 -21.53 -10.93
N LEU A 273 17.19 -21.45 -9.76
CA LEU A 273 17.75 -22.03 -8.52
C LEU A 273 17.89 -23.55 -8.62
N LYS A 274 16.92 -24.23 -9.24
CA LYS A 274 16.97 -25.68 -9.46
C LYS A 274 18.14 -26.04 -10.38
N ASN A 275 18.28 -25.36 -11.51
CA ASN A 275 19.37 -25.59 -12.46
C ASN A 275 20.76 -25.34 -11.84
N LEU A 276 20.89 -24.30 -11.00
CA LEU A 276 22.15 -24.01 -10.29
C LEU A 276 22.50 -25.12 -9.28
N LYS A 277 21.51 -25.67 -8.57
CA LYS A 277 21.73 -26.82 -7.67
C LYS A 277 22.15 -28.08 -8.44
N ASP A 278 21.55 -28.32 -9.60
CA ASP A 278 21.87 -29.47 -10.44
C ASP A 278 23.32 -29.36 -10.99
N ILE A 279 23.73 -28.17 -11.46
CA ILE A 279 25.11 -27.88 -11.89
C ILE A 279 26.10 -28.08 -10.75
N ASN A 280 25.80 -27.57 -9.56
CA ASN A 280 26.68 -27.73 -8.39
C ASN A 280 26.82 -29.21 -7.99
N SER A 281 25.76 -30.02 -8.10
CA SER A 281 25.86 -31.46 -7.83
C SER A 281 26.78 -32.17 -8.84
N ALA A 282 26.73 -31.78 -10.12
CA ALA A 282 27.60 -32.35 -11.15
C ALA A 282 29.08 -31.97 -10.94
N ILE A 283 29.35 -30.72 -10.52
CA ILE A 283 30.70 -30.27 -10.15
C ILE A 283 31.23 -31.07 -8.95
N ARG A 284 30.36 -31.33 -7.97
CA ARG A 284 30.68 -32.10 -6.76
C ARG A 284 31.07 -33.54 -7.06
N ASP A 285 30.43 -34.16 -8.04
CA ASP A 285 30.76 -35.52 -8.46
C ASP A 285 32.03 -35.59 -9.34
N PHE A 286 32.34 -34.52 -10.07
CA PHE A 286 33.59 -34.39 -10.83
C PHE A 286 34.83 -34.21 -9.92
N ASN A 287 34.72 -33.35 -8.89
CA ASN A 287 35.84 -32.99 -8.00
C ASN A 287 36.16 -34.02 -6.90
N LYS A 288 35.34 -35.07 -6.72
CA LYS A 288 35.63 -36.18 -5.78
C LYS A 288 36.79 -37.08 -6.22
N SER A 289 37.29 -36.94 -7.45
CA SER A 289 38.34 -37.79 -8.03
C SER A 289 39.77 -37.32 -7.72
N ASP A 290 39.96 -36.09 -7.24
CA ASP A 290 41.27 -35.53 -6.88
C ASP A 290 41.37 -35.30 -5.36
N GLU A 291 42.10 -36.17 -4.66
CA GLU A 291 42.26 -36.11 -3.19
C GLU A 291 43.16 -34.94 -2.71
N GLU A 292 44.00 -34.37 -3.58
CA GLU A 292 45.00 -33.35 -3.20
C GLU A 292 44.43 -31.93 -2.95
N PHE A 293 43.22 -31.62 -3.43
CA PHE A 293 42.67 -30.25 -3.40
C PHE A 293 41.32 -30.12 -2.69
N LYS A 294 40.94 -31.13 -1.90
CA LYS A 294 39.62 -31.27 -1.26
C LYS A 294 39.21 -30.03 -0.45
N ASP A 295 40.16 -29.40 0.23
CA ASP A 295 39.92 -28.20 1.05
C ASP A 295 39.66 -26.94 0.21
N ILE A 296 40.33 -26.80 -0.94
CA ILE A 296 40.12 -25.68 -1.87
C ILE A 296 38.74 -25.79 -2.54
N TYR A 297 38.34 -27.00 -2.92
CA TYR A 297 37.03 -27.25 -3.50
C TYR A 297 35.89 -27.00 -2.49
N SER A 298 36.09 -27.36 -1.22
CA SER A 298 35.12 -27.05 -0.15
C SER A 298 34.93 -25.54 0.02
N ILE A 299 36.02 -24.76 -0.01
CA ILE A 299 35.96 -23.29 0.13
C ILE A 299 35.31 -22.63 -1.08
N GLN A 300 35.61 -23.10 -2.30
CA GLN A 300 34.92 -22.64 -3.51
C GLN A 300 33.42 -22.95 -3.46
N GLU A 301 33.04 -24.11 -2.90
CA GLU A 301 31.65 -24.51 -2.71
C GLU A 301 30.91 -23.58 -1.74
N ASP A 302 31.54 -23.21 -0.62
CA ASP A 302 30.99 -22.24 0.34
C ASP A 302 30.86 -20.84 -0.27
N ILE A 303 31.86 -20.38 -1.03
CA ILE A 303 31.80 -19.07 -1.72
C ILE A 303 30.67 -19.05 -2.74
N LEU A 304 30.48 -20.12 -3.51
CA LEU A 304 29.46 -20.19 -4.54
C LEU A 304 28.04 -20.30 -3.94
N MET A 305 27.90 -21.00 -2.81
CA MET A 305 26.67 -20.99 -2.00
C MET A 305 26.35 -19.60 -1.45
N LEU A 306 27.36 -18.87 -0.95
CA LEU A 306 27.21 -17.50 -0.47
C LEU A 306 26.87 -16.52 -1.60
N GLU A 307 27.40 -16.70 -2.82
CA GLU A 307 27.03 -15.90 -4.00
C GLU A 307 25.59 -16.14 -4.43
N VAL A 308 25.10 -17.38 -4.37
CA VAL A 308 23.69 -17.73 -4.62
C VAL A 308 22.79 -17.10 -3.56
N GLU A 309 23.15 -17.18 -2.28
CA GLU A 309 22.40 -16.54 -1.19
C GLU A 309 22.40 -15.01 -1.30
N LYS A 310 23.55 -14.41 -1.62
CA LYS A 310 23.67 -12.97 -1.88
C LYS A 310 22.75 -12.53 -3.02
N LYS A 311 22.74 -13.26 -4.14
CA LYS A 311 21.88 -12.96 -5.30
C LYS A 311 20.39 -13.12 -4.95
N HIS A 312 20.04 -14.07 -4.09
CA HIS A 312 18.68 -14.23 -3.55
C HIS A 312 18.27 -13.04 -2.68
N ILE A 313 19.16 -12.55 -1.82
CA ILE A 313 18.93 -11.36 -0.98
C ILE A 313 18.80 -10.09 -1.83
N GLU A 314 19.67 -9.89 -2.83
CA GLU A 314 19.62 -8.74 -3.75
C GLU A 314 18.31 -8.70 -4.56
N GLN A 315 17.80 -9.86 -5.01
CA GLN A 315 16.51 -9.94 -5.69
C GLN A 315 15.31 -9.70 -4.77
N THR A 316 15.40 -10.13 -3.50
CA THR A 316 14.37 -9.86 -2.48
C THR A 316 14.30 -8.37 -2.13
N ILE A 317 15.43 -7.67 -2.20
CA ILE A 317 15.48 -6.20 -2.04
C ILE A 317 14.79 -5.50 -3.21
N ASN A 318 14.95 -5.96 -4.46
CA ASN A 318 14.20 -5.44 -5.62
C ASN A 318 12.67 -5.66 -5.52
N GLU A 319 12.21 -6.70 -4.83
CA GLU A 319 10.77 -6.93 -4.59
C GLU A 319 10.13 -5.83 -3.72
N THR A 320 10.91 -5.09 -2.93
CA THR A 320 10.36 -4.07 -2.01
C THR A 320 9.77 -2.85 -2.72
N ASP A 321 10.21 -2.54 -3.95
CA ASP A 321 9.65 -1.42 -4.72
C ASP A 321 8.39 -1.83 -5.49
N GLU A 322 8.34 -3.02 -6.08
CA GLU A 322 7.12 -3.57 -6.69
C GLU A 322 6.01 -3.83 -5.65
N ILE A 323 6.38 -4.27 -4.43
CA ILE A 323 5.43 -4.42 -3.31
C ILE A 323 4.85 -3.07 -2.88
N LYS A 324 5.66 -2.00 -2.87
CA LYS A 324 5.15 -0.64 -2.58
C LYS A 324 4.15 -0.19 -3.65
N ASP A 325 4.40 -0.49 -4.91
CA ASP A 325 3.51 -0.09 -6.00
C ASP A 325 2.19 -0.86 -5.97
N LEU A 326 2.22 -2.16 -5.65
CA LEU A 326 1.01 -2.96 -5.36
C LEU A 326 0.20 -2.38 -4.19
N GLN A 327 0.85 -2.04 -3.08
CA GLN A 327 0.19 -1.45 -1.90
C GLN A 327 -0.42 -0.08 -2.18
N LYS A 328 0.25 0.76 -3.00
CA LYS A 328 -0.30 2.05 -3.45
C LYS A 328 -1.54 1.85 -4.30
N LEU A 329 -1.54 0.84 -5.18
CA LEU A 329 -2.67 0.56 -6.07
C LEU A 329 -3.88 0.04 -5.30
N GLU A 330 -3.66 -0.87 -4.35
CA GLU A 330 -4.69 -1.38 -3.44
C GLU A 330 -5.30 -0.24 -2.59
N ALA A 331 -4.48 0.66 -2.06
CA ALA A 331 -4.95 1.83 -1.32
C ALA A 331 -5.80 2.79 -2.17
N LYS A 332 -5.47 2.96 -3.46
CA LYS A 332 -6.28 3.77 -4.41
C LYS A 332 -7.66 3.15 -4.64
N ILE A 333 -7.74 1.82 -4.82
CA ILE A 333 -9.00 1.10 -5.01
C ILE A 333 -9.90 1.27 -3.77
N ILE A 334 -9.33 1.08 -2.57
CA ILE A 334 -10.06 1.24 -1.29
C ILE A 334 -10.58 2.67 -1.12
N SER A 335 -9.75 3.67 -1.42
CA SER A 335 -10.14 5.08 -1.33
C SER A 335 -11.31 5.42 -2.26
N ILE A 336 -11.28 4.95 -3.50
CA ILE A 336 -12.33 5.18 -4.49
C ILE A 336 -13.66 4.54 -4.05
N ASN A 337 -13.62 3.31 -3.54
CA ASN A 337 -14.81 2.61 -3.03
C ASN A 337 -15.41 3.30 -1.79
N LEU A 338 -14.56 3.77 -0.87
CA LEU A 338 -15.00 4.46 0.35
C LEU A 338 -15.69 5.81 0.04
N LEU A 339 -15.15 6.57 -0.91
CA LEU A 339 -15.75 7.85 -1.33
C LEU A 339 -17.16 7.67 -1.90
N LEU A 340 -17.38 6.62 -2.69
CA LEU A 340 -18.69 6.33 -3.28
C LEU A 340 -19.70 5.89 -2.23
N LYS A 341 -19.28 5.00 -1.32
CA LYS A 341 -20.11 4.57 -0.18
C LYS A 341 -20.59 5.77 0.64
N ASN A 342 -19.69 6.69 0.98
CA ASN A 342 -20.03 7.89 1.73
C ASN A 342 -21.01 8.81 0.98
N LYS A 343 -20.90 8.93 -0.35
CA LYS A 343 -21.82 9.73 -1.17
C LYS A 343 -23.23 9.12 -1.21
N ASN A 344 -23.33 7.80 -1.34
CA ASN A 344 -24.60 7.08 -1.32
C ASN A 344 -25.26 7.13 0.07
N ASP A 345 -24.47 6.96 1.13
CA ASP A 345 -24.96 7.05 2.51
C ASP A 345 -25.47 8.46 2.83
N LEU A 346 -24.80 9.51 2.35
CA LEU A 346 -25.24 10.91 2.51
C LEU A 346 -26.56 11.18 1.78
N LEU A 347 -26.71 10.72 0.54
CA LEU A 347 -27.94 10.90 -0.24
C LEU A 347 -29.13 10.17 0.39
N ASN A 348 -28.90 8.96 0.93
CA ASN A 348 -29.91 8.21 1.67
C ASN A 348 -30.28 8.89 3.00
N LYS A 349 -29.30 9.54 3.65
CA LYS A 349 -29.50 10.25 4.91
C LYS A 349 -30.26 11.57 4.72
N GLU A 350 -29.99 12.31 3.65
CA GLU A 350 -30.77 13.51 3.28
C GLU A 350 -32.22 13.17 2.94
N LEU A 351 -32.45 12.01 2.31
CA LEU A 351 -33.80 11.49 2.02
C LEU A 351 -34.60 11.09 3.27
N GLU A 352 -33.91 10.74 4.35
CA GLU A 352 -34.49 10.32 5.64
C GLU A 352 -34.63 11.51 6.62
N GLU A 353 -33.67 12.44 6.66
CA GLU A 353 -33.71 13.64 7.52
C GLU A 353 -34.82 14.63 7.12
N LEU A 354 -35.20 14.67 5.83
CA LEU A 354 -36.36 15.42 5.35
C LEU A 354 -37.71 14.89 5.89
N LYS A 355 -37.72 13.69 6.50
CA LYS A 355 -38.94 13.05 7.03
C LYS A 355 -39.12 13.19 8.55
N ALA A 356 -38.16 13.70 9.34
CA ALA A 356 -38.25 13.67 10.81
C ALA A 356 -37.59 14.85 11.58
N GLY A 357 -38.40 15.84 11.98
CA GLY A 357 -38.51 16.51 13.31
C GLY A 357 -37.33 16.99 14.22
N ASP A 358 -36.04 16.76 13.94
CA ASP A 358 -34.95 16.83 14.95
C ASP A 358 -34.31 18.22 15.23
N LEU A 359 -35.10 19.23 15.59
CA LEU A 359 -34.58 20.50 16.17
C LEU A 359 -34.43 20.44 17.71
N PHE A 360 -35.07 19.47 18.36
CA PHE A 360 -35.17 19.31 19.82
C PHE A 360 -33.83 18.89 20.48
N GLU A 361 -33.05 18.05 19.80
CA GLU A 361 -31.82 17.45 20.35
C GLU A 361 -30.69 18.46 20.58
N LYS A 362 -30.75 19.62 19.90
CA LYS A 362 -29.72 20.66 19.96
C LYS A 362 -29.72 21.43 21.28
N LYS A 363 -30.88 21.62 21.92
CA LYS A 363 -31.05 22.40 23.17
C LYS A 363 -30.58 21.66 24.43
N TYR A 364 -30.66 20.33 24.45
CA TYR A 364 -30.26 19.52 25.60
C TYR A 364 -28.73 19.52 25.84
N LYS A 365 -27.94 19.69 24.78
CA LYS A 365 -26.47 19.64 24.83
C LYS A 365 -25.80 20.86 25.50
N GLU A 366 -26.46 22.01 25.60
CA GLU A 366 -25.87 23.23 26.20
C GLU A 366 -25.85 23.24 27.75
N LEU A 367 -26.85 22.64 28.41
CA LEU A 367 -26.98 22.65 29.87
C LEU A 367 -25.89 21.83 30.58
N ASN A 368 -25.36 20.79 29.94
CA ASN A 368 -24.34 19.90 30.54
C ASN A 368 -22.94 20.53 30.64
N LYS A 369 -22.62 21.58 29.88
CA LYS A 369 -21.24 22.10 29.76
C LYS A 369 -20.79 22.96 30.96
N ARG A 370 -21.72 23.64 31.65
CA ARG A 370 -21.40 24.55 32.79
C ARG A 370 -21.07 23.81 34.09
N ASN A 371 -21.68 22.65 34.34
CA ASN A 371 -21.47 21.93 35.61
C ASN A 371 -20.11 21.21 35.67
N PHE A 372 -19.58 20.76 34.53
CA PHE A 372 -18.30 20.04 34.44
C PHE A 372 -17.07 20.88 34.89
N GLN A 373 -17.03 22.16 34.52
CA GLN A 373 -15.87 23.02 34.80
C GLN A 373 -15.65 23.27 36.31
N ASN A 374 -16.74 23.37 37.07
CA ASN A 374 -16.69 23.61 38.52
C ASN A 374 -16.23 22.36 39.29
N ASP A 375 -16.67 21.17 38.87
CA ASP A 375 -16.29 19.91 39.51
C ASP A 375 -14.81 19.56 39.24
N TYR A 376 -14.28 19.88 38.06
CA TYR A 376 -12.86 19.65 37.72
C TYR A 376 -11.89 20.47 38.56
N LYS A 377 -12.20 21.76 38.80
CA LYS A 377 -11.37 22.64 39.65
C LYS A 377 -11.24 22.08 41.08
N ARG A 378 -12.36 21.60 41.63
CA ARG A 378 -12.42 21.04 43.00
C ARG A 378 -11.64 19.73 43.15
N PHE A 379 -11.56 18.93 42.08
CA PHE A 379 -10.76 17.71 42.05
C PHE A 379 -9.26 18.01 42.15
N LEU A 380 -8.74 18.96 41.36
CA LEU A 380 -7.32 19.33 41.38
C LEU A 380 -6.87 19.88 42.75
N GLU A 381 -7.70 20.71 43.38
CA GLU A 381 -7.45 21.23 44.73
C GLU A 381 -7.33 20.10 45.76
N THR A 382 -8.21 19.10 45.67
CA THR A 382 -8.21 17.94 46.59
C THR A 382 -6.96 17.06 46.43
N GLN A 383 -6.48 16.85 45.20
CA GLN A 383 -5.24 16.11 44.92
C GLN A 383 -3.99 16.78 45.52
N SER A 384 -3.91 18.11 45.42
CA SER A 384 -2.80 18.87 46.01
C SER A 384 -2.72 18.69 47.53
N GLU A 385 -3.87 18.66 48.20
CA GLU A 385 -3.95 18.47 49.65
C GLU A 385 -3.54 17.06 50.09
N ILE A 386 -3.95 16.03 49.36
CA ILE A 386 -3.56 14.63 49.61
C ILE A 386 -2.03 14.49 49.59
N SER A 387 -1.36 15.04 48.57
CA SER A 387 0.09 14.98 48.44
C SER A 387 0.83 15.64 49.62
N LYS A 388 0.32 16.78 50.11
CA LYS A 388 0.89 17.48 51.27
C LYS A 388 0.77 16.64 52.55
N LEU A 389 -0.36 15.95 52.73
CA LEU A 389 -0.59 15.09 53.89
C LEU A 389 0.33 13.86 53.88
N GLU A 390 0.50 13.20 52.73
CA GLU A 390 1.38 12.04 52.57
C GLU A 390 2.84 12.39 52.89
N LYS A 391 3.34 13.51 52.34
CA LYS A 391 4.68 14.01 52.67
C LYS A 391 4.85 14.26 54.16
N GLY A 392 3.85 14.91 54.78
CA GLY A 392 3.87 15.20 56.21
C GLY A 392 3.79 13.97 57.12
N ILE A 393 3.26 12.84 56.64
CA ILE A 393 3.30 11.55 57.36
C ILE A 393 4.69 10.94 57.25
N GLU A 394 5.25 10.93 56.05
CA GLU A 394 6.56 10.34 55.79
C GLU A 394 7.69 11.04 56.57
N GLU A 395 7.68 12.38 56.57
CA GLU A 395 8.61 13.17 57.38
C GLU A 395 8.58 12.80 58.87
N ASN A 396 7.40 12.47 59.40
CA ASN A 396 7.26 12.07 60.80
C ASN A 396 7.67 10.61 61.03
N LYS A 397 7.50 9.72 60.04
CA LYS A 397 8.05 8.34 60.10
C LYS A 397 9.57 8.33 60.08
N THR A 398 10.20 9.12 59.21
CA THR A 398 11.66 9.26 59.18
C THR A 398 12.22 9.80 60.49
N LYS A 399 11.52 10.75 61.12
CA LYS A 399 11.87 11.24 62.47
C LYS A 399 11.71 10.14 63.52
N LEU A 400 10.72 9.26 63.37
CA LEU A 400 10.50 8.12 64.24
C LEU A 400 11.63 7.08 64.11
N GLU A 401 12.06 6.76 62.89
CA GLU A 401 13.16 5.82 62.63
C GLU A 401 14.51 6.36 63.13
N ASN A 402 14.74 7.65 62.97
CA ASN A 402 15.97 8.31 63.44
C ASN A 402 15.90 8.76 64.90
N LEU A 403 14.92 8.29 65.68
CA LEU A 403 14.73 8.66 67.09
C LEU A 403 16.01 8.53 67.90
N HIS A 404 16.78 7.46 67.69
CA HIS A 404 18.03 7.25 68.41
C HIS A 404 19.00 8.42 68.27
N LYS A 405 19.25 8.84 67.01
CA LYS A 405 20.14 9.97 66.68
C LYS A 405 19.61 11.29 67.23
N ILE A 406 18.30 11.53 67.08
CA ILE A 406 17.64 12.74 67.58
C ILE A 406 17.75 12.83 69.10
N VAL A 407 17.45 11.74 69.80
CA VAL A 407 17.50 11.67 71.27
C VAL A 407 18.92 11.87 71.76
N LEU A 408 19.91 11.18 71.18
CA LEU A 408 21.31 11.36 71.56
C LEU A 408 21.77 12.80 71.32
N ASN A 409 21.43 13.37 70.17
CA ASN A 409 21.81 14.74 69.84
C ASN A 409 21.17 15.78 70.78
N ILE A 410 19.90 15.58 71.20
CA ILE A 410 19.24 16.43 72.20
C ILE A 410 19.95 16.31 73.55
N LEU A 411 20.20 15.09 74.01
CA LEU A 411 20.80 14.83 75.32
C LEU A 411 22.27 15.30 75.39
N THR A 412 22.97 15.27 74.27
CA THR A 412 24.37 15.71 74.16
C THR A 412 24.47 17.15 73.66
N LYS A 413 23.36 17.89 73.62
CA LYS A 413 23.29 19.30 73.21
C LYS A 413 23.98 19.59 71.86
N GLY A 414 23.84 18.70 70.88
CA GLY A 414 24.36 18.88 69.53
C GLY A 414 25.69 18.19 69.24
N GLU A 415 26.37 17.64 70.24
CA GLU A 415 27.67 16.97 70.04
C GLU A 415 27.59 15.76 69.10
N TYR A 416 26.54 14.94 69.19
CA TYR A 416 26.36 13.77 68.32
C TYR A 416 26.37 14.15 66.82
N SER A 417 25.62 15.20 66.44
CA SER A 417 25.64 15.71 65.07
C SER A 417 26.91 16.50 64.71
N LYS A 418 27.62 17.06 65.70
CA LYS A 418 28.92 17.71 65.47
C LYS A 418 29.97 16.67 65.05
N ILE A 419 30.04 15.54 65.75
CA ILE A 419 30.94 14.42 65.43
C ILE A 419 30.67 13.88 64.03
N LEU A 420 29.39 13.67 63.68
CA LEU A 420 28.99 13.21 62.33
C LEU A 420 29.41 14.17 61.20
N ARG A 421 29.64 15.46 61.50
CA ARG A 421 30.00 16.48 60.49
C ARG A 421 31.50 16.73 60.41
N GLU A 422 32.18 16.80 61.55
CA GLU A 422 33.60 17.17 61.62
C GLU A 422 34.51 16.01 61.18
N TYR A 423 34.13 14.77 61.47
CA TYR A 423 34.91 13.60 61.11
C TYR A 423 34.28 12.95 59.89
N LYS A 424 34.96 13.05 58.73
CA LYS A 424 34.52 12.45 57.45
C LYS A 424 35.07 11.04 57.22
N ASN A 425 36.14 10.65 57.92
CA ASN A 425 36.67 9.29 57.90
C ASN A 425 35.72 8.36 58.67
N SER A 426 35.27 7.25 58.04
CA SER A 426 34.25 6.37 58.66
C SER A 426 34.76 5.66 59.90
N GLU A 427 36.07 5.41 60.00
CA GLU A 427 36.66 4.66 61.11
C GLU A 427 36.76 5.50 62.39
N GLU A 428 37.35 6.70 62.30
CA GLU A 428 37.41 7.67 63.41
C GLU A 428 36.02 8.14 63.85
N GLN A 429 35.14 8.39 62.89
CA GLN A 429 33.76 8.78 63.18
C GLN A 429 33.02 7.69 63.96
N ALA A 430 33.15 6.43 63.56
CA ALA A 430 32.54 5.31 64.26
C ALA A 430 33.09 5.16 65.68
N GLU A 431 34.40 5.34 65.89
CA GLU A 431 35.00 5.23 67.21
C GLU A 431 34.51 6.32 68.18
N MET A 432 34.43 7.57 67.72
CA MET A 432 33.94 8.71 68.52
C MET A 432 32.46 8.55 68.89
N LEU A 433 31.63 8.10 67.95
CA LEU A 433 30.21 7.81 68.20
C LEU A 433 30.04 6.68 69.21
N LEU A 434 30.83 5.61 69.09
CA LEU A 434 30.79 4.47 70.01
C LEU A 434 31.17 4.89 71.44
N LYS A 435 32.17 5.76 71.61
CA LYS A 435 32.53 6.32 72.92
C LYS A 435 31.38 7.13 73.53
N LEU A 436 30.69 7.91 72.72
CA LEU A 436 29.59 8.77 73.16
C LEU A 436 28.34 7.95 73.52
N GLU A 437 28.00 6.94 72.72
CA GLU A 437 26.89 6.01 72.97
C GLU A 437 27.10 5.18 74.26
N LYS A 438 28.35 4.78 74.55
CA LYS A 438 28.70 4.10 75.81
C LYS A 438 28.37 4.94 77.06
N ARG A 439 28.43 6.28 77.00
CA ARG A 439 28.10 7.18 78.13
C ARG A 439 26.62 7.08 78.56
N PHE A 440 25.73 6.71 77.64
CA PHE A 440 24.29 6.55 77.90
C PHE A 440 23.88 5.09 78.16
N SER A 441 24.86 4.18 78.27
CA SER A 441 24.61 2.75 78.45
C SER A 441 24.43 2.33 79.91
N ARG A 442 24.72 3.19 80.89
CA ARG A 442 24.74 2.86 82.34
C ARG A 442 24.21 4.01 83.23
N GLY A 443 23.68 3.67 84.40
CA GLY A 443 23.25 4.63 85.45
C GLY A 443 22.09 5.55 85.06
N ASN A 444 22.04 6.76 85.66
CA ASN A 444 20.98 7.76 85.45
C ASN A 444 20.84 8.23 83.99
N ASN A 445 21.93 8.25 83.23
CA ASN A 445 21.91 8.67 81.82
C ASN A 445 21.13 7.69 80.92
N LYS A 446 21.17 6.38 81.23
CA LYS A 446 20.39 5.36 80.52
C LYS A 446 18.90 5.57 80.71
N ASN A 447 18.46 5.84 81.93
CA ASN A 447 17.06 6.10 82.25
C ASN A 447 16.54 7.38 81.57
N LEU A 448 17.37 8.43 81.53
CA LEU A 448 17.03 9.68 80.85
C LEU A 448 16.88 9.49 79.34
N TYR A 449 17.75 8.70 78.72
CA TYR A 449 17.67 8.33 77.30
C TYR A 449 16.37 7.59 76.98
N ILE A 450 16.02 6.56 77.77
CA ILE A 450 14.81 5.76 77.57
C ILE A 450 13.54 6.63 77.68
N ARG A 451 13.45 7.48 78.71
CA ARG A 451 12.30 8.36 78.93
C ARG A 451 12.12 9.37 77.79
N THR A 452 13.21 9.98 77.34
CA THR A 452 13.19 10.97 76.25
C THR A 452 12.77 10.33 74.92
N LYS A 453 13.30 9.14 74.62
CA LYS A 453 12.93 8.35 73.44
C LYS A 453 11.43 8.02 73.44
N TYR A 454 10.91 7.52 74.56
CA TYR A 454 9.49 7.15 74.68
C TYR A 454 8.53 8.33 74.43
N ASN A 455 8.83 9.51 74.99
CA ASN A 455 7.98 10.69 74.81
C ASN A 455 7.94 11.18 73.35
N LEU A 456 9.09 11.20 72.67
CA LEU A 456 9.16 11.59 71.26
C LEU A 456 8.48 10.56 70.35
N GLU A 457 8.65 9.27 70.66
CA GLU A 457 7.97 8.17 69.96
C GLU A 457 6.45 8.32 70.05
N LYS A 458 5.91 8.57 71.25
CA LYS A 458 4.47 8.80 71.44
C LYS A 458 3.98 10.02 70.65
N LYS A 459 4.74 11.12 70.64
CA LYS A 459 4.40 12.35 69.91
C LYS A 459 4.33 12.13 68.40
N TYR A 460 5.35 11.52 67.81
CA TYR A 460 5.38 11.30 66.36
C TYR A 460 4.35 10.26 65.90
N LYS A 461 4.14 9.18 66.67
CA LYS A 461 3.06 8.21 66.40
C LYS A 461 1.68 8.87 66.42
N GLY A 462 1.41 9.76 67.37
CA GLY A 462 0.15 10.52 67.43
C GLY A 462 -0.06 11.42 66.20
N LEU A 463 0.97 12.14 65.76
CA LEU A 463 0.92 12.99 64.57
C LEU A 463 0.69 12.19 63.28
N ILE A 464 1.33 11.03 63.16
CA ILE A 464 1.16 10.11 62.02
C ILE A 464 -0.31 9.65 61.94
N ASN A 465 -0.87 9.16 63.05
CA ASN A 465 -2.25 8.67 63.06
C ASN A 465 -3.27 9.76 62.69
N SER A 466 -3.14 10.97 63.25
CA SER A 466 -4.06 12.08 62.95
C SER A 466 -4.04 12.45 61.47
N LYS A 467 -2.85 12.58 60.87
CA LYS A 467 -2.72 12.92 59.44
C LYS A 467 -3.18 11.79 58.53
N THR A 468 -3.02 10.53 58.96
CA THR A 468 -3.47 9.36 58.22
C THR A 468 -4.99 9.31 58.13
N MET A 469 -5.71 9.60 59.22
CA MET A 469 -7.18 9.70 59.20
C MET A 469 -7.69 10.83 58.29
N GLU A 470 -7.00 11.98 58.25
CA GLU A 470 -7.37 13.10 57.38
C GLU A 470 -7.13 12.76 55.90
N LEU A 471 -6.04 12.07 55.60
CA LEU A 471 -5.71 11.58 54.27
C LEU A 471 -6.79 10.62 53.73
N GLU A 472 -7.28 9.70 54.55
CA GLU A 472 -8.35 8.77 54.17
C GLU A 472 -9.65 9.50 53.79
N LYS A 473 -10.06 10.50 54.58
CA LYS A 473 -11.25 11.32 54.27
C LYS A 473 -11.13 12.05 52.93
N LYS A 474 -9.95 12.63 52.65
CA LYS A 474 -9.70 13.34 51.38
C LYS A 474 -9.64 12.38 50.20
N LYS A 475 -9.09 11.17 50.37
CA LYS A 475 -9.10 10.11 49.34
C LYS A 475 -10.53 9.70 48.97
N VAL A 476 -11.41 9.54 49.95
CA VAL A 476 -12.84 9.23 49.68
C VAL A 476 -13.52 10.35 48.88
N LEU A 477 -13.33 11.62 49.27
CA LEU A 477 -13.89 12.76 48.52
C LEU A 477 -13.35 12.83 47.09
N ASN A 478 -12.06 12.57 46.92
CA ASN A 478 -11.41 12.54 45.61
C ASN A 478 -11.98 11.45 44.71
N ASN A 479 -12.26 10.25 45.25
CA ASN A 479 -12.87 9.14 44.50
C ASN A 479 -14.32 9.48 44.07
N ILE A 480 -15.07 10.22 44.88
CA ILE A 480 -16.42 10.69 44.52
C ILE A 480 -16.36 11.71 43.37
N LEU A 481 -15.41 12.65 43.41
CA LEU A 481 -15.20 13.62 42.34
C LEU A 481 -14.69 12.96 41.06
N GLU A 482 -13.81 11.98 41.20
CA GLU A 482 -13.32 11.16 40.09
C GLU A 482 -14.48 10.42 39.38
N GLY A 483 -15.40 9.82 40.13
CA GLY A 483 -16.60 9.17 39.58
C GLY A 483 -17.57 10.12 38.86
N LYS A 484 -17.56 11.42 39.17
CA LYS A 484 -18.34 12.44 38.45
C LYS A 484 -17.69 12.90 37.14
N LEU A 485 -16.39 12.71 36.98
CA LEU A 485 -15.60 13.16 35.82
C LEU A 485 -15.34 12.02 34.80
N ASP A 486 -15.81 10.81 35.08
CA ASP A 486 -15.30 9.58 34.47
C ASP A 486 -16.03 9.22 33.16
N PHE A 487 -15.37 9.47 32.01
CA PHE A 487 -15.14 8.45 30.96
C PHE A 487 -14.36 8.97 29.74
N LYS A 488 -14.33 10.29 29.49
CA LYS A 488 -13.76 10.84 28.23
C LYS A 488 -12.32 11.38 28.39
N ASP A 489 -11.99 12.00 29.51
CA ASP A 489 -10.74 12.79 29.60
C ASP A 489 -9.49 11.97 29.97
N LYS A 490 -9.64 10.86 30.71
CA LYS A 490 -8.52 9.93 30.98
C LYS A 490 -8.02 9.23 29.71
N ASN A 491 -8.93 8.85 28.80
CA ASN A 491 -8.54 8.27 27.51
C ASN A 491 -7.86 9.31 26.61
N ASN A 492 -8.37 10.54 26.60
CA ASN A 492 -7.78 11.61 25.79
C ASN A 492 -6.35 11.95 26.22
N LEU A 493 -6.05 12.04 27.53
CA LEU A 493 -4.70 12.36 28.00
C LEU A 493 -3.68 11.25 27.66
N ILE A 494 -4.09 9.98 27.75
CA ILE A 494 -3.22 8.85 27.37
C ILE A 494 -3.02 8.82 25.84
N ILE A 495 -4.07 9.11 25.06
CA ILE A 495 -4.00 9.20 23.60
C ILE A 495 -3.10 10.38 23.17
N GLU A 496 -3.23 11.55 23.80
CA GLU A 496 -2.39 12.73 23.55
C GLU A 496 -0.92 12.45 23.86
N THR A 497 -0.64 11.76 24.98
CA THR A 497 0.71 11.34 25.35
C THR A 497 1.30 10.37 24.33
N ILE A 498 0.51 9.39 23.85
CA ILE A 498 0.94 8.46 22.78
C ILE A 498 1.23 9.20 21.49
N ASN A 499 0.36 10.14 21.09
CA ASN A 499 0.54 10.93 19.88
C ASN A 499 1.80 11.82 19.96
N SER A 500 2.08 12.40 21.14
CA SER A 500 3.31 13.17 21.37
C SER A 500 4.56 12.31 21.24
N LEU A 501 4.61 11.15 21.91
CA LEU A 501 5.77 10.25 21.85
C LEU A 501 5.99 9.71 20.42
N GLN A 502 4.93 9.48 19.66
CA GLN A 502 5.03 9.10 18.25
C GLN A 502 5.59 10.22 17.38
N LYS A 503 5.23 11.48 17.66
CA LYS A 503 5.80 12.65 17.00
C LYS A 503 7.30 12.81 17.29
N ASP A 504 7.72 12.55 18.53
CA ASP A 504 9.12 12.61 18.92
C ASP A 504 9.97 11.54 18.21
N ILE A 505 9.43 10.31 18.08
CA ILE A 505 10.07 9.24 17.28
C ILE A 505 10.21 9.66 15.81
N ALA A 506 9.17 10.27 15.23
CA ALA A 506 9.22 10.73 13.85
C ALA A 506 10.30 11.81 13.65
N ASN A 507 10.43 12.74 14.60
CA ASN A 507 11.47 13.77 14.57
C ASN A 507 12.89 13.19 14.67
N ILE A 508 13.11 12.21 15.55
CA ILE A 508 14.40 11.52 15.68
C ILE A 508 14.76 10.77 14.39
N ASN A 509 13.80 10.07 13.78
CA ASN A 509 14.05 9.37 12.52
C ASN A 509 14.43 10.34 11.39
N ASN A 510 13.76 11.50 11.28
CA ASN A 510 14.12 12.53 10.31
C ASN A 510 15.55 13.08 10.54
N GLN A 511 15.97 13.20 11.79
CA GLN A 511 17.34 13.62 12.12
C GLN A 511 18.37 12.55 11.71
N ILE A 512 18.09 11.27 11.97
CA ILE A 512 18.93 10.15 11.52
C ILE A 512 19.06 10.17 9.99
N GLU A 513 17.94 10.26 9.28
CA GLU A 513 17.92 10.32 7.82
C GLU A 513 18.73 11.52 7.29
N LYS A 514 18.60 12.69 7.90
CA LYS A 514 19.41 13.87 7.56
C LYS A 514 20.91 13.61 7.74
N ARG A 515 21.33 12.95 8.83
CA ARG A 515 22.75 12.61 9.05
C ARG A 515 23.25 11.54 8.07
N GLU A 516 22.43 10.57 7.73
CA GLU A 516 22.75 9.56 6.70
C GLU A 516 22.89 10.18 5.31
N LEU A 517 22.04 11.16 4.98
CA LEU A 517 22.18 11.95 3.75
C LEU A 517 23.46 12.79 3.75
N GLN A 518 23.86 13.34 4.90
CA GLN A 518 25.13 14.05 5.03
C GLN A 518 26.34 13.11 4.83
N ILE A 519 26.29 11.88 5.35
CA ILE A 519 27.30 10.84 5.07
C ILE A 519 27.35 10.52 3.57
N LYS A 520 26.20 10.23 2.95
CA LYS A 520 26.13 9.94 1.50
C LYS A 520 26.62 11.12 0.65
N SER A 521 26.33 12.35 1.07
CA SER A 521 26.81 13.54 0.38
C SER A 521 28.33 13.69 0.48
N LEU A 522 28.93 13.32 1.62
CA LEU A 522 30.38 13.31 1.80
C LEU A 522 31.04 12.20 0.96
N GLU A 523 30.41 11.03 0.87
CA GLU A 523 30.87 9.90 0.04
C GLU A 523 30.80 10.23 -1.47
N LYS A 524 29.81 11.03 -1.90
CA LYS A 524 29.65 11.49 -3.29
C LYS A 524 30.58 12.65 -3.68
N VAL A 525 31.38 13.18 -2.76
CA VAL A 525 32.28 14.30 -3.07
C VAL A 525 33.30 13.84 -4.12
N ASN A 526 33.30 14.48 -5.28
CA ASN A 526 34.37 14.32 -6.26
C ASN A 526 35.62 15.04 -5.76
N ILE A 527 36.43 14.32 -4.99
CA ILE A 527 37.66 14.81 -4.36
C ILE A 527 38.60 15.41 -5.41
N GLN A 528 38.65 14.83 -6.61
CA GLN A 528 39.51 15.30 -7.70
C GLN A 528 39.12 16.70 -8.18
N VAL A 529 37.82 16.97 -8.37
CA VAL A 529 37.34 18.31 -8.78
C VAL A 529 37.64 19.36 -7.71
N LYS A 530 37.47 19.02 -6.42
CA LYS A 530 37.78 19.94 -5.31
C LYS A 530 39.26 20.27 -5.22
N ILE A 531 40.13 19.28 -5.43
CA ILE A 531 41.59 19.49 -5.43
C ILE A 531 41.98 20.39 -6.61
N TYR A 532 41.44 20.14 -7.80
CA TYR A 532 41.71 20.97 -8.97
C TYR A 532 41.21 22.40 -8.81
N ASP A 533 40.06 22.60 -8.17
CA ASP A 533 39.57 23.93 -7.78
C ASP A 533 40.47 24.61 -6.76
N GLU A 534 40.87 23.92 -5.70
CA GLU A 534 41.70 24.50 -4.64
C GLU A 534 43.07 24.92 -5.16
N ILE A 535 43.64 24.16 -6.10
CA ILE A 535 44.92 24.49 -6.73
C ILE A 535 44.78 25.61 -7.75
N SER A 536 43.64 25.70 -8.46
CA SER A 536 43.37 26.74 -9.47
C SER A 536 42.61 27.94 -8.91
N GLU A 537 42.50 28.08 -7.59
CA GLU A 537 41.79 29.17 -6.90
C GLU A 537 40.33 29.35 -7.39
N GLY A 538 39.68 28.23 -7.69
CA GLY A 538 38.28 28.14 -8.11
C GLY A 538 38.05 28.43 -9.60
N GLU A 539 39.09 28.58 -10.41
CA GLU A 539 38.95 28.76 -11.87
C GLU A 539 38.45 27.48 -12.56
N PHE A 540 38.85 26.29 -12.10
CA PHE A 540 38.45 25.01 -12.70
C PHE A 540 36.92 24.80 -12.72
N SER A 541 36.22 25.08 -11.63
CA SER A 541 34.76 25.01 -11.51
C SER A 541 34.04 26.15 -12.20
N LYS A 542 34.63 27.36 -12.23
CA LYS A 542 34.08 28.47 -13.04
C LYS A 542 34.08 28.11 -14.53
N ILE A 543 35.15 27.52 -15.02
CA ILE A 543 35.27 27.05 -16.41
C ILE A 543 34.28 25.92 -16.68
N THR A 544 34.23 24.91 -15.80
CA THR A 544 33.32 23.76 -15.94
C THR A 544 31.85 24.22 -15.98
N LYS A 545 31.44 25.12 -15.08
CA LYS A 545 30.07 25.66 -15.05
C LYS A 545 29.73 26.48 -16.28
N ARG A 546 30.66 27.32 -16.77
CA ARG A 546 30.42 28.12 -17.98
C ARG A 546 30.30 27.23 -19.22
N PHE A 547 31.13 26.19 -19.31
CA PHE A 547 31.07 25.19 -20.36
C PHE A 547 29.70 24.48 -20.39
N GLU A 548 29.22 24.01 -19.23
CA GLU A 548 27.90 23.37 -19.09
C GLU A 548 26.71 24.30 -19.41
N VAL A 549 26.80 25.58 -19.02
CA VAL A 549 25.75 26.57 -19.31
C VAL A 549 25.68 26.84 -20.82
N ASN A 550 26.84 27.02 -21.45
CA ASN A 550 26.92 27.25 -22.89
C ASN A 550 26.42 26.03 -23.70
N GLU A 551 26.73 24.80 -23.28
CA GLU A 551 26.17 23.60 -23.94
C GLU A 551 24.64 23.58 -23.89
N LYS A 552 24.04 23.88 -22.73
CA LYS A 552 22.57 23.95 -22.60
C LYS A 552 21.96 25.05 -23.45
N GLU A 553 22.63 26.19 -23.55
CA GLU A 553 22.20 27.31 -24.40
C GLU A 553 22.26 26.93 -25.89
N ILE A 554 23.33 26.25 -26.31
CA ILE A 554 23.49 25.71 -27.68
C ILE A 554 22.39 24.70 -28.00
N ASP A 555 22.08 23.77 -27.09
CA ASP A 555 21.01 22.78 -27.29
C ASP A 555 19.65 23.44 -27.50
N LYS A 556 19.34 24.45 -26.68
CA LYS A 556 18.11 25.24 -26.81
C LYS A 556 18.04 26.03 -28.12
N LEU A 557 19.15 26.63 -28.54
CA LEU A 557 19.23 27.35 -29.82
C LEU A 557 19.12 26.39 -31.01
N ASN A 558 19.68 25.18 -30.91
CA ASN A 558 19.55 24.13 -31.92
C ASN A 558 18.10 23.64 -32.05
N GLU A 559 17.37 23.55 -30.94
CA GLU A 559 15.94 23.23 -30.95
C GLU A 559 15.12 24.36 -31.60
N GLN A 560 15.41 25.62 -31.26
CA GLN A 560 14.81 26.77 -31.94
C GLN A 560 15.11 26.77 -33.44
N LEU A 561 16.35 26.44 -33.84
CA LEU A 561 16.77 26.37 -35.23
C LEU A 561 16.00 25.32 -36.03
N LYS A 562 15.67 24.16 -35.41
CA LYS A 562 14.82 23.12 -36.01
C LYS A 562 13.39 23.58 -36.26
N ASN A 563 12.89 24.48 -35.42
CA ASN A 563 11.52 25.00 -35.46
C ASN A 563 11.35 26.25 -36.34
N VAL A 564 12.42 26.78 -36.95
CA VAL A 564 12.35 27.94 -37.86
C VAL A 564 12.00 27.49 -39.27
N ASN A 565 10.83 27.96 -39.77
CA ASN A 565 10.34 27.67 -41.12
C ASN A 565 11.23 28.25 -42.24
N THR A 566 11.20 27.63 -43.42
CA THR A 566 12.10 27.86 -44.57
C THR A 566 12.19 29.30 -45.08
N PHE A 567 11.16 30.11 -44.86
CA PHE A 567 11.08 31.50 -45.35
C PHE A 567 11.68 32.54 -44.40
N ASN A 568 12.13 32.16 -43.18
CA ASN A 568 12.63 33.09 -42.16
C ASN A 568 14.17 33.11 -42.07
N PHE A 569 14.83 33.30 -43.22
CA PHE A 569 16.28 33.14 -43.41
C PHE A 569 17.15 34.02 -42.49
N SER A 570 16.72 35.27 -42.24
CA SER A 570 17.44 36.20 -41.35
C SER A 570 17.50 35.69 -39.90
N LEU A 571 16.40 35.15 -39.39
CA LEU A 571 16.34 34.60 -38.03
C LEU A 571 17.16 33.31 -37.93
N LYS A 572 17.06 32.43 -38.93
CA LYS A 572 17.84 31.19 -39.01
C LYS A 572 19.35 31.45 -38.95
N ASN A 573 19.84 32.44 -39.71
CA ASN A 573 21.26 32.80 -39.73
C ASN A 573 21.72 33.46 -38.43
N LYS A 574 20.87 34.26 -37.76
CA LYS A 574 21.18 34.84 -36.45
C LYS A 574 21.36 33.76 -35.38
N ILE A 575 20.45 32.78 -35.33
CA ILE A 575 20.53 31.66 -34.37
C ILE A 575 21.80 30.84 -34.62
N LYS A 576 22.10 30.54 -35.89
CA LYS A 576 23.31 29.79 -36.26
C LYS A 576 24.61 30.53 -35.88
N ALA A 577 24.65 31.84 -36.07
CA ALA A 577 25.81 32.66 -35.69
C ALA A 577 26.05 32.68 -34.17
N GLU A 578 24.98 32.70 -33.36
CA GLU A 578 25.13 32.64 -31.89
C GLU A 578 25.58 31.26 -31.41
N ILE A 579 25.09 30.18 -32.03
CA ILE A 579 25.59 28.81 -31.77
C ILE A 579 27.09 28.72 -32.05
N GLU A 580 27.55 29.16 -33.24
CA GLU A 580 28.97 29.11 -33.61
C GLU A 580 29.86 29.94 -32.66
N LYS A 581 29.33 31.03 -32.10
CA LYS A 581 30.03 31.83 -31.09
C LYS A 581 30.19 31.08 -29.77
N LEU A 582 29.11 30.48 -29.25
CA LEU A 582 29.14 29.70 -28.01
C LEU A 582 30.03 28.45 -28.13
N GLU A 583 30.04 27.79 -29.29
CA GLU A 583 30.92 26.64 -29.56
C GLU A 583 32.42 27.03 -29.52
N LYS A 584 32.77 28.21 -30.04
CA LYS A 584 34.13 28.76 -29.94
C LYS A 584 34.52 29.08 -28.51
N GLU A 585 33.61 29.65 -27.73
CA GLU A 585 33.84 29.91 -26.30
C GLU A 585 34.08 28.60 -25.53
N ASN A 586 33.28 27.56 -25.79
CA ASN A 586 33.46 26.24 -25.18
C ASN A 586 34.80 25.61 -25.56
N SER A 587 35.21 25.71 -26.83
CA SER A 587 36.53 25.25 -27.27
C SER A 587 37.67 25.94 -26.50
N SER A 588 37.55 27.25 -26.25
CA SER A 588 38.52 28.01 -25.43
C SER A 588 38.54 27.53 -23.97
N PHE A 589 37.36 27.27 -23.39
CA PHE A 589 37.24 26.74 -22.03
C PHE A 589 37.83 25.32 -21.89
N ALA A 590 37.66 24.46 -22.88
CA ALA A 590 38.24 23.11 -22.90
C ALA A 590 39.78 23.13 -22.92
N ILE A 591 40.38 24.08 -23.64
CA ILE A 591 41.85 24.25 -23.64
C ILE A 591 42.33 24.67 -22.25
N LYS A 592 41.71 25.69 -21.65
CA LYS A 592 42.05 26.14 -20.29
C LYS A 592 41.88 25.05 -19.24
N TYR A 593 40.85 24.22 -19.40
CA TYR A 593 40.60 23.06 -18.53
C TYR A 593 41.79 22.08 -18.54
N GLU A 594 42.30 21.74 -19.73
CA GLU A 594 43.45 20.84 -19.88
C GLU A 594 44.77 21.49 -19.43
N GLU A 595 44.94 22.80 -19.60
CA GLU A 595 46.11 23.54 -19.08
C GLU A 595 46.16 23.53 -17.56
N ILE A 596 45.03 23.75 -16.89
CA ILE A 596 44.94 23.67 -15.42
C ILE A 596 45.33 22.26 -14.96
N LYS A 597 44.80 21.21 -15.60
CA LYS A 597 45.11 19.81 -15.27
C LYS A 597 46.60 19.48 -15.43
N LYS A 598 47.28 20.03 -16.45
CA LYS A 598 48.73 19.84 -16.68
C LYS A 598 49.62 20.61 -15.71
N SER A 599 49.15 21.73 -15.17
CA SER A 599 49.95 22.54 -14.22
C SER A 599 50.02 21.95 -12.80
N ILE A 600 49.23 20.92 -12.51
CA ILE A 600 49.14 20.29 -11.19
C ILE A 600 50.13 19.13 -11.10
N THR A 601 51.13 19.25 -10.22
CA THR A 601 52.10 18.17 -9.98
C THR A 601 51.50 17.03 -9.15
N ASN A 602 51.94 15.79 -9.44
CA ASN A 602 51.45 14.59 -8.74
C ASN A 602 51.68 14.65 -7.22
N GLU A 603 52.78 15.23 -6.75
CA GLU A 603 53.07 15.38 -5.32
C GLU A 603 52.07 16.31 -4.61
N LYS A 604 51.79 17.48 -5.19
CA LYS A 604 50.85 18.47 -4.63
C LYS A 604 49.41 17.93 -4.65
N PHE A 605 49.05 17.21 -5.71
CA PHE A 605 47.76 16.52 -5.81
C PHE A 605 47.60 15.43 -4.73
N ASN A 606 48.61 14.58 -4.52
CA ASN A 606 48.55 13.50 -3.54
C ASN A 606 48.48 14.03 -2.10
N PHE A 607 49.22 15.08 -1.76
CA PHE A 607 49.16 15.69 -0.43
C PHE A 607 47.76 16.25 -0.10
N LEU A 608 47.14 16.98 -1.04
CA LEU A 608 45.78 17.51 -0.85
C LEU A 608 44.72 16.41 -0.84
N LYS A 609 44.92 15.35 -1.63
CA LYS A 609 44.05 14.17 -1.64
C LYS A 609 43.98 13.50 -0.28
N GLU A 610 45.13 13.28 0.37
CA GLU A 610 45.18 12.69 1.72
C GLU A 610 44.51 13.61 2.75
N GLY A 611 44.74 14.92 2.68
CA GLY A 611 44.10 15.91 3.57
C GLY A 611 42.57 15.94 3.43
N HIS A 612 42.03 15.86 2.21
CA HIS A 612 40.57 15.80 1.97
C HIS A 612 39.97 14.46 2.40
N LEU A 613 40.67 13.35 2.15
CA LEU A 613 40.24 12.02 2.60
C LEU A 613 40.10 11.99 4.12
N HIS A 614 41.10 12.49 4.85
CA HIS A 614 41.08 12.54 6.31
C HIS A 614 39.92 13.40 6.87
N LYS A 615 39.63 14.55 6.25
CA LYS A 615 38.49 15.41 6.62
C LYS A 615 37.16 14.70 6.40
N ILE A 616 37.01 13.98 5.29
CA ILE A 616 35.79 13.20 4.97
C ILE A 616 35.61 12.07 5.99
N GLU A 617 36.67 11.31 6.28
CA GLU A 617 36.65 10.22 7.26
C GLU A 617 36.25 10.71 8.66
N ASN A 618 36.81 11.83 9.12
CA ASN A 618 36.45 12.44 10.40
C ASN A 618 34.99 12.93 10.43
N GLY A 619 34.49 13.50 9.33
CA GLY A 619 33.10 13.90 9.18
C GLY A 619 32.14 12.71 9.26
N ILE A 620 32.43 11.64 8.53
CA ILE A 620 31.65 10.39 8.57
C ILE A 620 31.66 9.77 9.98
N LYS A 621 32.83 9.72 10.64
CA LYS A 621 32.96 9.21 12.00
C LYS A 621 32.11 10.00 13.00
N THR A 622 32.08 11.32 12.86
CA THR A 622 31.27 12.22 13.69
C THR A 622 29.78 11.96 13.50
N TYR A 623 29.29 11.92 12.25
CA TYR A 623 27.88 11.67 11.96
C TYR A 623 27.44 10.26 12.38
N ARG A 624 28.30 9.24 12.25
CA ARG A 624 28.01 7.89 12.75
C ARG A 624 27.83 7.87 14.28
N LYS A 625 28.64 8.64 15.01
CA LYS A 625 28.48 8.78 16.48
C LYS A 625 27.15 9.45 16.84
N GLU A 626 26.77 10.51 16.13
CA GLU A 626 25.48 11.18 16.34
C GLU A 626 24.28 10.26 16.05
N ILE A 627 24.34 9.46 14.97
CA ILE A 627 23.30 8.48 14.63
C ILE A 627 23.13 7.44 15.74
N ASN A 628 24.23 6.95 16.32
CA ASN A 628 24.16 5.97 17.40
C ASN A 628 23.48 6.55 18.65
N ASN A 629 23.82 7.78 19.05
CA ASN A 629 23.15 8.45 20.17
C ASN A 629 21.64 8.62 19.93
N LEU A 630 21.23 9.00 18.71
CA LEU A 630 19.81 9.13 18.35
C LEU A 630 19.08 7.78 18.36
N LYS A 631 19.77 6.67 18.01
CA LYS A 631 19.21 5.32 18.09
C LYS A 631 18.95 4.89 19.54
N ASP A 632 19.86 5.21 20.45
CA ASP A 632 19.70 4.95 21.88
C ASP A 632 18.52 5.73 22.46
N GLU A 633 18.40 7.02 22.14
CA GLU A 633 17.26 7.86 22.55
C GLU A 633 15.92 7.31 22.03
N ARG A 634 15.88 6.89 20.75
CA ARG A 634 14.69 6.25 20.16
C ARG A 634 14.29 4.97 20.90
N GLN A 635 15.27 4.17 21.35
CA GLN A 635 15.00 2.96 22.11
C GLN A 635 14.34 3.25 23.47
N HIS A 636 14.77 4.32 24.15
CA HIS A 636 14.15 4.78 25.40
C HIS A 636 12.69 5.23 25.19
N ILE A 637 12.39 5.97 24.13
CA ILE A 637 11.02 6.43 23.84
C ILE A 637 10.10 5.25 23.46
N ASN A 638 10.62 4.27 22.70
CA ASN A 638 9.86 3.06 22.38
C ASN A 638 9.48 2.24 23.62
N TYR A 639 10.37 2.17 24.61
CA TYR A 639 10.07 1.54 25.89
C TYR A 639 8.94 2.27 26.64
N ALA A 640 8.96 3.61 26.66
CA ALA A 640 7.89 4.41 27.25
C ALA A 640 6.54 4.22 26.52
N LEU A 641 6.56 4.17 25.18
CA LEU A 641 5.36 3.96 24.37
C LEU A 641 4.72 2.59 24.64
N ARG A 642 5.53 1.53 24.77
CA ARG A 642 5.05 0.19 25.12
C ARG A 642 4.35 0.18 26.47
N ARG A 643 4.95 0.83 27.48
CA ARG A 643 4.37 0.96 28.82
C ARG A 643 3.04 1.73 28.81
N SER A 644 2.93 2.82 28.02
CA SER A 644 1.69 3.59 27.88
C SER A 644 0.58 2.83 27.15
N LYS A 645 0.92 2.02 26.14
CA LYS A 645 -0.03 1.13 25.46
C LYS A 645 -0.53 0.01 26.37
N ASP A 646 0.34 -0.58 27.19
CA ASP A 646 -0.04 -1.59 28.17
C ASP A 646 -1.02 -1.04 29.22
N LEU A 647 -0.88 0.24 29.59
CA LEU A 647 -1.84 0.95 30.45
C LEU A 647 -3.21 1.10 29.78
N LEU A 648 -3.25 1.53 28.51
CA LEU A 648 -4.49 1.60 27.70
C LEU A 648 -5.18 0.23 27.55
N PHE A 649 -4.41 -0.85 27.39
CA PHE A 649 -4.94 -2.20 27.32
C PHE A 649 -5.48 -2.68 28.67
N LYS A 650 -4.85 -2.29 29.78
CA LYS A 650 -5.34 -2.61 31.14
C LYS A 650 -6.61 -1.82 31.49
N THR A 651 -6.72 -0.56 31.08
CA THR A 651 -7.93 0.26 31.27
C THR A 651 -9.09 -0.16 30.36
N ASN A 652 -8.82 -0.68 29.16
CA ASN A 652 -9.85 -1.26 28.27
C ASN A 652 -10.28 -2.68 28.68
N LYS A 653 -9.49 -3.42 29.47
CA LYS A 653 -9.79 -4.80 29.93
C LYS A 653 -10.34 -4.91 31.35
N SER A 654 -10.49 -3.82 32.10
CA SER A 654 -11.18 -3.84 33.40
C SER A 654 -12.71 -3.87 33.28
N ASN A 655 -13.21 -4.75 32.41
CA ASN A 655 -14.52 -5.38 32.50
C ASN A 655 -14.50 -6.66 31.67
N ILE A 656 -13.91 -7.73 32.22
CA ILE A 656 -14.36 -9.12 32.16
C ILE A 656 -13.64 -9.81 33.33
N PRO A 657 -14.32 -10.06 34.47
CA PRO A 657 -13.91 -11.17 35.32
C PRO A 657 -13.96 -12.41 34.43
N SER A 658 -12.83 -13.07 34.21
CA SER A 658 -12.82 -14.38 33.58
C SER A 658 -13.80 -15.28 34.34
N ILE A 659 -14.89 -15.70 33.70
CA ILE A 659 -15.90 -16.64 34.20
C ILE A 659 -15.29 -17.98 34.67
N LYS A 660 -13.98 -18.18 34.45
CA LYS A 660 -13.19 -19.30 34.96
C LYS A 660 -12.64 -19.11 36.40
N ASN A 661 -12.45 -17.87 36.89
CA ASN A 661 -11.92 -17.59 38.24
C ASN A 661 -13.00 -17.32 39.31
N PHE A 662 -14.29 -17.32 38.93
CA PHE A 662 -15.41 -17.18 39.86
C PHE A 662 -15.92 -18.55 40.38
N ILE A 663 -15.68 -19.63 39.65
CA ILE A 663 -16.17 -20.98 40.02
C ILE A 663 -15.10 -21.78 40.81
N GLU A 664 -13.81 -21.52 40.62
CA GLU A 664 -12.74 -22.18 41.41
C GLU A 664 -12.51 -21.56 42.81
N ASN A 665 -12.99 -20.34 43.07
CA ASN A 665 -12.85 -19.69 44.38
C ASN A 665 -14.05 -19.87 45.32
N HIS A 666 -15.13 -20.52 44.87
CA HIS A 666 -16.31 -20.76 45.72
C HIS A 666 -16.18 -21.98 46.64
N ASN A 667 -15.18 -22.84 46.42
CA ASN A 667 -14.96 -24.07 47.20
C ASN A 667 -13.76 -24.04 48.16
N ARG A 668 -12.99 -22.95 48.23
CA ARG A 668 -11.89 -22.79 49.21
C ARG A 668 -12.24 -21.92 50.42
N TYR A 669 -13.37 -21.21 50.40
CA TYR A 669 -13.88 -20.42 51.54
C TYR A 669 -14.67 -21.23 52.57
N LYS A 670 -14.69 -22.57 52.46
CA LYS A 670 -15.43 -23.45 53.38
C LYS A 670 -14.58 -24.48 54.13
N ALA A 671 -13.25 -24.40 54.08
CA ALA A 671 -12.38 -25.22 54.92
C ALA A 671 -11.23 -24.38 55.47
N ASN A 672 -11.15 -24.33 56.80
CA ASN A 672 -10.06 -23.81 57.64
C ASN A 672 -10.25 -22.43 58.26
N LEU A 673 -11.44 -22.21 58.84
CA LEU A 673 -11.49 -21.87 60.27
C LEU A 673 -10.94 -23.09 61.03
N GLY A 674 -9.71 -23.00 61.55
CA GLY A 674 -9.11 -24.07 62.34
C GLY A 674 -7.59 -24.07 62.25
N GLU A 675 -6.97 -23.44 63.26
CA GLU A 675 -5.72 -23.89 63.91
C GLU A 675 -4.41 -23.91 63.09
N VAL A 676 -3.19 -23.73 63.59
CA VAL A 676 -2.54 -23.27 64.83
C VAL A 676 -1.03 -23.27 64.46
N LEU A 677 -0.31 -22.20 64.82
CA LEU A 677 1.13 -22.13 65.19
C LEU A 677 2.28 -22.65 64.27
N ARG A 678 3.38 -21.84 64.28
CA ARG A 678 4.83 -22.18 64.21
C ARG A 678 5.40 -22.67 62.85
N THR A 679 6.67 -22.52 62.43
CA THR A 679 7.90 -21.73 62.72
C THR A 679 8.93 -22.10 61.63
N ASN A 680 9.83 -21.18 61.26
CA ASN A 680 11.27 -21.39 60.94
C ASN A 680 11.81 -22.15 59.69
N ILE A 681 12.84 -21.51 59.11
CA ILE A 681 14.13 -22.02 58.55
C ILE A 681 14.18 -22.56 57.09
N ASN A 682 14.77 -21.73 56.22
CA ASN A 682 16.05 -21.87 55.47
C ASN A 682 16.45 -23.17 54.71
N ILE A 683 16.96 -22.93 53.48
CA ILE A 683 18.02 -23.65 52.72
C ILE A 683 17.62 -24.60 51.55
N ARG A 684 18.17 -24.20 50.37
CA ARG A 684 18.61 -24.90 49.15
C ARG A 684 17.68 -25.86 48.40
N TRP A 685 17.57 -25.56 47.10
CA TRP A 685 17.17 -26.48 46.05
C TRP A 685 18.42 -27.00 45.32
N SER A 686 18.41 -28.26 44.93
CA SER A 686 18.97 -28.76 43.67
C SER A 686 18.08 -29.88 43.16
N GLU A 687 17.54 -29.68 41.95
CA GLU A 687 16.61 -30.53 41.23
C GLU A 687 17.32 -31.77 40.67
N ASP A 688 17.21 -32.92 41.33
CA ASP A 688 17.63 -34.20 40.72
C ASP A 688 16.85 -35.43 41.26
N GLU A 689 15.63 -35.23 41.77
CA GLU A 689 14.75 -36.34 42.20
C GLU A 689 13.36 -36.35 41.55
N LEU A 690 12.96 -35.30 40.82
CA LEU A 690 11.67 -35.31 40.12
C LEU A 690 11.71 -36.14 38.82
N GLU A 691 12.90 -36.33 38.23
CA GLU A 691 13.11 -37.12 37.01
C GLU A 691 12.99 -38.64 37.25
N LYS A 692 13.02 -39.09 38.52
CA LYS A 692 12.87 -40.51 38.87
C LYS A 692 11.44 -40.95 39.20
N GLN A 693 10.50 -40.02 39.39
CA GLN A 693 9.11 -40.38 39.72
C GLN A 693 8.17 -40.35 38.50
N MET A 694 8.50 -39.59 37.45
CA MET A 694 7.67 -39.47 36.25
C MET A 694 7.74 -40.67 35.27
N ARG A 695 8.54 -41.70 35.56
CA ARG A 695 8.65 -42.94 34.74
C ARG A 695 7.89 -44.16 35.29
N LYS A 696 7.04 -44.01 36.31
CA LYS A 696 6.43 -45.17 36.98
C LYS A 696 4.90 -45.26 37.03
N GLU A 697 4.16 -44.30 36.46
CA GLU A 697 2.69 -44.32 36.53
C GLU A 697 2.01 -43.99 35.17
N MET A 698 2.54 -44.56 34.08
CA MET A 698 1.71 -44.87 32.92
C MET A 698 1.19 -46.30 33.09
N ASP A 699 0.00 -46.43 33.67
CA ASP A 699 -0.80 -47.64 33.55
C ASP A 699 -2.20 -47.25 33.08
N PHE A 700 -2.54 -47.68 31.87
CA PHE A 700 -3.84 -47.46 31.23
C PHE A 700 -4.67 -48.73 31.38
N SER A 701 -5.71 -48.66 32.19
CA SER A 701 -6.87 -49.57 32.21
C SER A 701 -8.01 -48.78 32.90
N ILE A 702 -9.20 -48.56 32.34
CA ILE A 702 -10.02 -49.21 31.32
C ILE A 702 -10.68 -48.14 30.45
#